data_AF-A0A5C8TZ29-F1
#
_entry.id   AF-A0A5C8TZ29-F1
#
_cell.length_a   1.000
_cell.length_b   1.000
_cell.length_c   1.000
_cell.angle_alpha   90.00
_cell.angle_beta   90.00
_cell.angle_gamma   90.00
#
_symmetry.space_group_name_H-M   'P 1'
#
loop_
_entity.id
_entity.type
_entity.pdbx_description
1 polymer ?
#
loop_
_entity_poly.entity_id
_entity_poly.type
_entity_poly.pdbx_seq_one_letter_code
_entity_poly.pdbx_strand_id
1 'polypeptide(L)'
;MGFLIRDLDSSRSTGKSILANAQAMLRSQISRHGAATQMPPPTLTSVDAARLGSGRGLEWARRMMNAARPWIAINAFWLLVLVSWLPIVAGAQDLLARISANASVTTFPVRPDSISFLLVSLGVLVTGLVKFRYVAVLCVLPGLASVALGLDPSAFGSWPALEPLLVPIGAALVVVSAGCFVGFGRLRSASVAAFLILAAIEALGGLWPLAPTEVAPGASPAAAAAGGTSAAYLTFGRLFHAYHLSVLDLLIVGSLIVLGRFLVLLYRDNLAGWAGVRAGIDRKVLLRTAVLAAPFVALIAVLGWFWDGVGRTAETYAIDVLRTSGAPPAEVPKTLEDAMRQASKREQAKVEDRSKAALAEAVAKARDGSTQLVETALPNLRSSFPPHLMQLGDCRWYDVMCHVMNGIKSVVNSIYRKARDAALNSLESELRKADALGKERLADKQRVATEAIARFSKQSTGWADTAIVKAFVTARWIDMILGIYGLMVAVKTVMVILSRIIYRDEQGNGLFASLRPFANLTTSRPPEVVGSEFELPYRSPDTYVALRYEIRNAVANVSLPQPGTGLLGRVFSGRYVLGRLDSVSLPVGGASIVVNAPSELVSWELGVGEEIIVRYEDLVAFSATVRLATEINLSIQATLFGRFIFHKAIGPGTIVMLTAGEAVAGRERDAAESRRFTSLKAWELPAGFQIQSNLNWRGVYLAPYNIRKHEGSLLVYDTGPKNSKWSSIGLISSIRTFLLPF
;
A
#
# COMPACT_ATOMS: atom_id res chain seq x y z
N MET A 1 -13.89 11.46 -80.48
CA MET A 1 -12.73 11.07 -79.64
C MET A 1 -13.11 9.79 -78.92
N GLY A 2 -12.68 8.58 -79.27
CA GLY A 2 -11.60 8.12 -80.12
C GLY A 2 -10.91 6.96 -79.39
N PHE A 3 -11.31 5.71 -79.73
CA PHE A 3 -10.55 4.45 -79.68
C PHE A 3 -10.07 3.96 -78.28
N LEU A 4 -10.18 2.71 -77.81
CA LEU A 4 -10.40 1.32 -78.32
C LEU A 4 -10.81 0.46 -77.08
N ILE A 5 -11.78 -0.48 -77.05
CA ILE A 5 -11.93 -1.76 -77.81
C ILE A 5 -10.79 -2.74 -77.47
N ARG A 6 -10.93 -3.82 -76.68
CA ARG A 6 -11.46 -5.21 -76.94
C ARG A 6 -10.86 -6.07 -75.79
N ASP A 7 -11.41 -7.16 -75.25
CA ASP A 7 -12.21 -8.25 -75.81
C ASP A 7 -13.09 -8.89 -74.73
N LEU A 8 -14.34 -9.18 -75.14
CA LEU A 8 -15.22 -10.23 -74.62
C LEU A 8 -14.90 -11.50 -75.41
N ASP A 9 -14.61 -12.63 -74.74
CA ASP A 9 -15.07 -13.99 -75.12
C ASP A 9 -14.24 -15.07 -74.40
N SER A 10 -14.84 -15.74 -73.41
CA SER A 10 -14.63 -17.19 -73.15
C SER A 10 -15.46 -17.76 -71.98
N SER A 11 -16.61 -17.16 -71.63
CA SER A 11 -17.59 -17.81 -70.76
C SER A 11 -18.43 -18.83 -71.56
N ARG A 12 -17.81 -19.94 -71.98
CA ARG A 12 -18.50 -21.14 -72.54
C ARG A 12 -17.55 -22.35 -72.58
N SER A 13 -16.96 -22.72 -71.45
CA SER A 13 -16.36 -24.07 -71.26
C SER A 13 -16.54 -24.61 -69.83
N THR A 14 -17.59 -24.14 -69.17
CA THR A 14 -18.26 -24.82 -68.06
C THR A 14 -18.53 -26.27 -68.43
N GLY A 15 -18.28 -27.17 -67.48
CA GLY A 15 -19.24 -28.25 -67.23
C GLY A 15 -18.70 -29.67 -67.26
N LYS A 16 -17.55 -29.96 -67.87
CA LYS A 16 -17.05 -31.35 -67.98
C LYS A 16 -15.88 -31.73 -67.05
N SER A 17 -15.14 -30.79 -66.46
CA SER A 17 -13.95 -31.11 -65.66
C SER A 17 -14.15 -31.17 -64.14
N ILE A 18 -15.22 -30.55 -63.60
CA ILE A 18 -15.45 -30.49 -62.15
C ILE A 18 -16.22 -31.73 -61.64
N LEU A 19 -17.10 -32.32 -62.45
CA LEU A 19 -17.81 -33.55 -62.10
C LEU A 19 -16.90 -34.79 -62.13
N ALA A 20 -15.88 -34.80 -63.00
CA ALA A 20 -14.90 -35.89 -63.11
C ALA A 20 -13.90 -35.91 -61.93
N ASN A 21 -13.53 -34.74 -61.40
CA ASN A 21 -12.63 -34.65 -60.24
C ASN A 21 -13.33 -34.95 -58.90
N ALA A 22 -14.64 -34.71 -58.79
CA ALA A 22 -15.40 -35.08 -57.59
C ALA A 22 -15.63 -36.60 -57.46
N GLN A 23 -15.83 -37.31 -58.58
CA GLN A 23 -15.98 -38.79 -58.57
C GLN A 23 -14.65 -39.54 -58.37
N ALA A 24 -13.51 -38.94 -58.73
CA ALA A 24 -12.19 -39.53 -58.50
C ALA A 24 -11.70 -39.38 -57.06
N MET A 25 -12.10 -38.31 -56.36
CA MET A 25 -11.70 -38.05 -54.97
C MET A 25 -12.55 -38.84 -53.95
N LEU A 26 -13.83 -39.12 -54.25
CA LEU A 26 -14.68 -39.95 -53.39
C LEU A 26 -14.32 -41.45 -53.44
N ARG A 27 -13.73 -41.94 -54.53
CA ARG A 27 -13.29 -43.34 -54.65
C ARG A 27 -11.93 -43.63 -53.98
N SER A 28 -11.14 -42.60 -53.64
CA SER A 28 -9.84 -42.79 -52.97
C SER A 28 -9.89 -42.76 -51.43
N GLN A 29 -11.00 -42.29 -50.83
CA GLN A 29 -11.19 -42.31 -49.37
C GLN A 29 -11.91 -43.56 -48.84
N ILE A 30 -12.59 -44.35 -49.69
CA ILE A 30 -13.38 -45.51 -49.24
C ILE A 30 -12.55 -46.82 -49.17
N SER A 31 -11.33 -46.88 -49.71
CA SER A 31 -10.53 -48.13 -49.76
C SER A 31 -9.33 -48.23 -48.81
N ARG A 32 -9.16 -47.34 -47.81
CA ARG A 32 -7.93 -47.34 -46.99
C ARG A 32 -8.01 -47.58 -45.49
N HIS A 33 -9.17 -47.65 -44.81
CA HIS A 33 -9.18 -48.00 -43.38
C HIS A 33 -10.23 -49.06 -43.03
N GLY A 34 -9.85 -50.32 -43.21
CA GLY A 34 -10.42 -51.47 -42.53
C GLY A 34 -9.32 -52.23 -41.79
N ALA A 35 -9.66 -52.74 -40.60
CA ALA A 35 -8.91 -53.64 -39.70
C ALA A 35 -7.92 -53.01 -38.70
N ALA A 36 -8.41 -52.77 -37.47
CA ALA A 36 -7.59 -52.81 -36.26
C ALA A 36 -8.34 -53.56 -35.14
N THR A 37 -7.67 -54.62 -34.69
CA THR A 37 -7.96 -55.62 -33.67
C THR A 37 -8.32 -55.08 -32.28
N GLN A 38 -9.25 -55.78 -31.62
CA GLN A 38 -9.55 -55.67 -30.19
C GLN A 38 -8.29 -56.00 -29.35
N MET A 39 -7.92 -55.11 -28.42
CA MET A 39 -6.97 -55.41 -27.33
C MET A 39 -7.74 -55.79 -26.05
N PRO A 40 -7.25 -56.75 -25.26
CA PRO A 40 -7.83 -57.07 -23.95
C PRO A 40 -7.41 -56.03 -22.89
N PRO A 41 -8.18 -55.89 -21.80
CA PRO A 41 -7.88 -54.94 -20.73
C PRO A 41 -6.64 -55.38 -19.94
N PRO A 42 -5.82 -54.44 -19.42
CA PRO A 42 -4.64 -54.80 -18.65
C PRO A 42 -5.05 -55.31 -17.26
N THR A 43 -4.71 -56.56 -16.97
CA THR A 43 -4.67 -57.12 -15.61
C THR A 43 -3.55 -56.43 -14.81
N LEU A 44 -3.95 -55.61 -13.85
CA LEU A 44 -3.07 -55.07 -12.81
C LEU A 44 -2.59 -56.21 -11.92
N THR A 45 -1.28 -56.45 -11.89
CA THR A 45 -0.65 -57.38 -10.95
C THR A 45 -0.61 -56.74 -9.55
N SER A 46 -0.84 -57.56 -8.52
CA SER A 46 -0.94 -57.15 -7.11
C SER A 46 0.34 -56.54 -6.50
N VAL A 47 1.44 -56.52 -7.26
CA VAL A 47 2.73 -55.97 -6.83
C VAL A 47 2.80 -54.44 -7.02
N ASP A 48 2.07 -53.88 -7.99
CA ASP A 48 2.06 -52.43 -8.22
C ASP A 48 1.12 -51.66 -7.27
N ALA A 49 0.11 -52.34 -6.70
CA ALA A 49 -0.77 -51.77 -5.69
C ALA A 49 -0.03 -51.48 -4.36
N ALA A 50 0.98 -52.28 -4.01
CA ALA A 50 1.75 -52.11 -2.77
C ALA A 50 2.78 -50.95 -2.85
N ARG A 51 3.33 -50.64 -4.05
CA ARG A 51 4.25 -49.51 -4.24
C ARG A 51 3.54 -48.15 -4.40
N LEU A 52 2.28 -48.15 -4.80
CA LEU A 52 1.48 -46.92 -4.92
C LEU A 52 0.91 -46.40 -3.58
N GLY A 53 0.99 -47.19 -2.50
CA GLY A 53 0.49 -46.83 -1.17
C GLY A 53 1.42 -45.93 -0.35
N SER A 54 2.74 -46.12 -0.43
CA SER A 54 3.70 -45.38 0.42
C SER A 54 4.04 -43.99 -0.11
N GLY A 55 3.97 -43.77 -1.44
CA GLY A 55 4.24 -42.48 -2.07
C GLY A 55 3.12 -41.46 -1.86
N ARG A 56 1.86 -41.88 -1.95
CA ARG A 56 0.70 -40.98 -1.77
C ARG A 56 0.58 -40.46 -0.34
N GLY A 57 0.91 -41.27 0.66
CA GLY A 57 0.91 -40.83 2.06
C GLY A 57 1.95 -39.73 2.30
N LEU A 58 3.16 -39.88 1.77
CA LEU A 58 4.22 -38.88 1.91
C LEU A 58 3.92 -37.60 1.12
N GLU A 59 3.34 -37.72 -0.08
CA GLU A 59 2.98 -36.57 -0.91
C GLU A 59 1.75 -35.83 -0.35
N TRP A 60 0.77 -36.54 0.19
CA TRP A 60 -0.38 -35.97 0.89
C TRP A 60 0.04 -35.31 2.21
N ALA A 61 0.91 -35.93 3.00
CA ALA A 61 1.48 -35.33 4.21
C ALA A 61 2.34 -34.10 3.87
N ARG A 62 3.10 -34.12 2.77
CA ARG A 62 3.88 -32.97 2.29
C ARG A 62 2.96 -31.85 1.78
N ARG A 63 1.84 -32.17 1.10
CA ARG A 63 0.81 -31.20 0.68
C ARG A 63 0.05 -30.62 1.88
N MET A 64 -0.31 -31.44 2.87
CA MET A 64 -0.93 -30.99 4.12
C MET A 64 0.02 -30.13 4.95
N MET A 65 1.29 -30.51 5.11
CA MET A 65 2.30 -29.66 5.75
C MET A 65 2.49 -28.36 4.96
N ASN A 66 2.54 -28.38 3.62
CA ASN A 66 2.64 -27.18 2.81
C ASN A 66 1.40 -26.28 2.90
N ALA A 67 0.21 -26.85 3.09
CA ALA A 67 -1.03 -26.12 3.31
C ALA A 67 -1.15 -25.57 4.74
N ALA A 68 -0.65 -26.30 5.75
CA ALA A 68 -0.68 -25.93 7.16
C ALA A 68 0.45 -24.95 7.56
N ARG A 69 1.59 -24.95 6.87
CA ARG A 69 2.74 -24.05 7.09
C ARG A 69 2.41 -22.56 7.20
N PRO A 70 1.59 -21.95 6.30
CA PRO A 70 1.18 -20.55 6.46
C PRO A 70 0.29 -20.34 7.70
N TRP A 71 -0.45 -21.36 8.14
CA TRP A 71 -1.27 -21.30 9.35
C TRP A 71 -0.39 -21.31 10.62
N ILE A 72 0.61 -22.20 10.66
CA ILE A 72 1.61 -22.27 11.75
C ILE A 72 2.41 -20.97 11.86
N ALA A 73 2.87 -20.41 10.74
CA ALA A 73 3.62 -19.15 10.74
C ALA A 73 2.78 -17.95 11.21
N ILE A 74 1.48 -17.93 10.87
CA ILE A 74 0.55 -16.89 11.34
C ILE A 74 0.28 -17.03 12.85
N ASN A 75 0.15 -18.25 13.36
CA ASN A 75 -0.07 -18.48 14.79
C ASN A 75 1.18 -18.21 15.62
N ALA A 76 2.36 -18.60 15.14
CA ALA A 76 3.63 -18.24 15.77
C ALA A 76 3.83 -16.72 15.81
N PHE A 77 3.41 -16.00 14.76
CA PHE A 77 3.41 -14.53 14.74
C PHE A 77 2.48 -13.94 15.81
N TRP A 78 1.23 -14.39 15.91
CA TRP A 78 0.30 -13.88 16.92
C TRP A 78 0.71 -14.27 18.35
N LEU A 79 1.35 -15.42 18.52
CA LEU A 79 1.98 -15.81 19.79
C LEU A 79 3.12 -14.85 20.16
N LEU A 80 3.95 -14.43 19.20
CA LEU A 80 5.02 -13.44 19.40
C LEU A 80 4.47 -12.05 19.76
N VAL A 81 3.40 -11.61 19.08
CA VAL A 81 2.67 -10.39 19.42
C VAL A 81 2.08 -10.49 20.83
N LEU A 82 1.54 -11.66 21.20
CA LEU A 82 0.99 -11.91 22.53
C LEU A 82 2.06 -11.86 23.63
N VAL A 83 3.20 -12.52 23.41
CA VAL A 83 4.32 -12.55 24.36
C VAL A 83 4.95 -11.16 24.53
N SER A 84 5.05 -10.35 23.46
CA SER A 84 5.54 -8.98 23.57
C SER A 84 4.54 -8.01 24.20
N TRP A 85 3.25 -8.35 24.25
CA TRP A 85 2.19 -7.53 24.83
C TRP A 85 1.88 -7.84 26.30
N LEU A 86 2.30 -9.00 26.82
CA LEU A 86 2.15 -9.40 28.24
C LEU A 86 2.55 -8.31 29.26
N PRO A 87 3.66 -7.55 29.08
CA PRO A 87 4.06 -6.50 30.03
C PRO A 87 3.13 -5.27 29.99
N ILE A 88 2.55 -4.97 28.83
CA ILE A 88 1.62 -3.85 28.63
C ILE A 88 0.23 -4.21 29.19
N VAL A 89 -0.18 -5.47 29.05
CA VAL A 89 -1.40 -6.02 29.67
C VAL A 89 -1.27 -6.01 31.21
N ALA A 90 -0.10 -6.36 31.76
CA ALA A 90 0.17 -6.24 33.19
C ALA A 90 0.11 -4.77 33.69
N GLY A 91 0.59 -3.80 32.88
CA GLY A 91 0.43 -2.38 33.18
C GLY A 91 -1.01 -1.85 33.07
N ALA A 92 -1.81 -2.40 32.17
CA ALA A 92 -3.23 -2.06 32.02
C ALA A 92 -4.09 -2.68 33.13
N GLN A 93 -3.70 -3.85 33.67
CA GLN A 93 -4.31 -4.45 34.85
C GLN A 93 -4.17 -3.55 36.08
N ASP A 94 -3.03 -2.89 36.28
CA ASP A 94 -2.84 -1.93 37.36
C ASP A 94 -3.76 -0.70 37.20
N LEU A 95 -3.96 -0.21 35.96
CA LEU A 95 -4.91 0.87 35.64
C LEU A 95 -6.37 0.45 35.90
N LEU A 96 -6.76 -0.75 35.46
CA LEU A 96 -8.12 -1.27 35.60
C LEU A 96 -8.46 -1.68 37.03
N ALA A 97 -7.50 -2.25 37.78
CA ALA A 97 -7.63 -2.51 39.20
C ALA A 97 -7.86 -1.20 39.98
N ARG A 98 -7.17 -0.13 39.61
CA ARG A 98 -7.33 1.21 40.21
C ARG A 98 -8.64 1.91 39.82
N ILE A 99 -9.15 1.68 38.61
CA ILE A 99 -10.49 2.14 38.19
C ILE A 99 -11.59 1.37 38.91
N SER A 100 -11.42 0.05 39.10
CA SER A 100 -12.38 -0.81 39.81
C SER A 100 -12.49 -0.49 41.31
N ALA A 101 -11.49 0.21 41.87
CA ALA A 101 -11.46 0.66 43.25
C ALA A 101 -12.30 1.92 43.55
N ASN A 102 -13.22 2.34 42.65
CA ASN A 102 -14.11 3.51 42.81
C ASN A 102 -13.39 4.86 43.06
N ALA A 103 -12.14 5.02 42.64
CA ALA A 103 -11.45 6.31 42.69
C ALA A 103 -12.02 7.26 41.62
N SER A 104 -12.46 8.47 42.04
CA SER A 104 -13.12 9.44 41.16
C SER A 104 -12.27 9.81 39.94
N VAL A 105 -12.85 9.66 38.75
CA VAL A 105 -12.22 9.84 37.42
C VAL A 105 -11.68 11.28 37.19
N THR A 106 -12.12 12.26 37.98
CA THR A 106 -11.79 13.69 37.79
C THR A 106 -10.40 14.12 38.26
N THR A 107 -9.64 13.25 38.95
CA THR A 107 -8.31 13.59 39.50
C THR A 107 -7.14 12.97 38.75
N PHE A 108 -7.37 12.26 37.65
CA PHE A 108 -6.29 11.54 36.96
C PHE A 108 -6.05 12.09 35.55
N PRO A 109 -4.82 12.51 35.20
CA PRO A 109 -4.45 12.73 33.82
C PRO A 109 -4.42 11.36 33.13
N VAL A 110 -5.50 11.02 32.43
CA VAL A 110 -5.51 9.87 31.52
C VAL A 110 -4.38 10.10 30.54
N ARG A 111 -3.32 9.28 30.62
CA ARG A 111 -2.20 9.40 29.70
C ARG A 111 -2.72 9.11 28.28
N PRO A 112 -2.41 9.97 27.29
CA PRO A 112 -2.81 9.76 25.88
C PRO A 112 -2.47 8.37 25.33
N ASP A 113 -1.45 7.74 25.92
CA ASP A 113 -0.93 6.42 25.57
C ASP A 113 -1.97 5.30 25.80
N SER A 114 -2.80 5.43 26.85
CA SER A 114 -3.84 4.44 27.19
C SER A 114 -5.02 4.46 26.22
N ILE A 115 -5.36 5.63 25.68
CA ILE A 115 -6.42 5.80 24.67
C ILE A 115 -5.95 5.24 23.32
N SER A 116 -4.70 5.51 22.95
CA SER A 116 -4.07 4.97 21.75
C SER A 116 -4.04 3.43 21.79
N PHE A 117 -3.73 2.84 22.96
CA PHE A 117 -3.80 1.40 23.18
C PHE A 117 -5.22 0.84 23.04
N LEU A 118 -6.22 1.48 23.66
CA LEU A 118 -7.61 1.03 23.56
C LEU A 118 -8.10 1.05 22.10
N LEU A 119 -7.73 2.09 21.34
CA LEU A 119 -8.06 2.21 19.92
C LEU A 119 -7.33 1.19 19.04
N VAL A 120 -6.06 0.90 19.31
CA VAL A 120 -5.30 -0.15 18.58
C VAL A 120 -5.85 -1.54 18.92
N SER A 121 -6.13 -1.83 20.18
CA SER A 121 -6.72 -3.11 20.60
C SER A 121 -8.13 -3.29 20.05
N LEU A 122 -8.96 -2.24 20.06
CA LEU A 122 -10.29 -2.26 19.43
C LEU A 122 -10.14 -2.41 17.90
N GLY A 123 -9.19 -1.72 17.27
CA GLY A 123 -8.90 -1.84 15.85
C GLY A 123 -8.45 -3.24 15.43
N VAL A 124 -7.62 -3.90 16.25
CA VAL A 124 -7.17 -5.28 16.06
C VAL A 124 -8.29 -6.28 16.34
N LEU A 125 -9.11 -6.06 17.37
CA LEU A 125 -10.28 -6.89 17.67
C LEU A 125 -11.31 -6.80 16.55
N VAL A 126 -11.62 -5.59 16.08
CA VAL A 126 -12.55 -5.35 14.97
C VAL A 126 -12.00 -5.92 13.67
N THR A 127 -10.71 -5.71 13.34
CA THR A 127 -10.13 -6.34 12.13
C THR A 127 -10.00 -7.86 12.23
N GLY A 128 -9.80 -8.41 13.43
CA GLY A 128 -9.82 -9.84 13.71
C GLY A 128 -11.20 -10.47 13.58
N LEU A 129 -12.24 -9.80 14.11
CA LEU A 129 -13.64 -10.19 14.00
C LEU A 129 -14.15 -10.09 12.56
N VAL A 130 -13.86 -9.00 11.84
CA VAL A 130 -14.28 -8.77 10.45
C VAL A 130 -13.63 -9.78 9.48
N LYS A 131 -12.44 -10.30 9.79
CA LYS A 131 -11.76 -11.32 8.96
C LYS A 131 -11.98 -12.77 9.43
N PHE A 132 -12.87 -13.02 10.42
CA PHE A 132 -13.16 -14.35 10.98
C PHE A 132 -11.90 -15.15 11.35
N ARG A 133 -10.96 -14.54 12.08
CA ARG A 133 -9.76 -15.24 12.56
C ARG A 133 -9.74 -15.29 14.08
N TYR A 134 -10.28 -16.38 14.62
CA TYR A 134 -10.44 -16.70 16.05
C TYR A 134 -9.16 -16.53 16.89
N VAL A 135 -7.98 -16.60 16.27
CA VAL A 135 -6.68 -16.48 16.96
C VAL A 135 -6.48 -15.09 17.54
N ALA A 136 -6.84 -14.01 16.83
CA ALA A 136 -6.72 -12.65 17.39
C ALA A 136 -7.68 -12.42 18.57
N VAL A 137 -8.84 -13.09 18.58
CA VAL A 137 -9.80 -13.06 19.69
C VAL A 137 -9.30 -13.90 20.88
N LEU A 138 -8.76 -15.09 20.62
CA LEU A 138 -8.10 -15.95 21.60
C LEU A 138 -6.83 -15.31 22.19
N CYS A 139 -6.19 -14.36 21.50
CA CYS A 139 -5.05 -13.62 22.01
C CYS A 139 -5.41 -12.56 23.06
N VAL A 140 -6.64 -12.02 23.02
CA VAL A 140 -7.08 -10.98 23.97
C VAL A 140 -7.82 -11.60 25.17
N LEU A 141 -8.41 -12.78 24.97
CA LEU A 141 -9.17 -13.52 25.99
C LEU A 141 -8.38 -13.82 27.29
N PRO A 142 -7.10 -14.23 27.28
CA PRO A 142 -6.34 -14.47 28.50
C PRO A 142 -6.08 -13.18 29.32
N GLY A 143 -5.84 -12.05 28.64
CA GLY A 143 -5.70 -10.75 29.30
C GLY A 143 -7.01 -10.27 29.90
N LEU A 144 -8.13 -10.46 29.20
CA LEU A 144 -9.47 -10.17 29.71
C LEU A 144 -9.92 -11.15 30.81
N ALA A 145 -9.58 -12.43 30.71
CA ALA A 145 -9.92 -13.46 31.68
C ALA A 145 -9.11 -13.30 32.96
N SER A 146 -7.82 -12.98 32.89
CA SER A 146 -7.01 -12.67 34.09
C SER A 146 -7.50 -11.43 34.81
N VAL A 147 -7.96 -10.39 34.08
CA VAL A 147 -8.66 -9.23 34.64
C VAL A 147 -9.99 -9.65 35.29
N ALA A 148 -10.80 -10.43 34.60
CA ALA A 148 -12.12 -10.87 35.09
C ALA A 148 -12.04 -11.84 36.27
N LEU A 149 -10.96 -12.62 36.37
CA LEU A 149 -10.72 -13.61 37.43
C LEU A 149 -9.89 -13.07 38.60
N GLY A 150 -9.44 -11.81 38.54
CA GLY A 150 -8.71 -11.16 39.65
C GLY A 150 -7.35 -11.79 39.98
N LEU A 151 -6.66 -12.39 39.01
CA LEU A 151 -5.36 -13.03 39.25
C LEU A 151 -4.26 -11.98 39.39
N ASP A 152 -3.65 -11.90 40.58
CA ASP A 152 -2.63 -10.92 40.96
C ASP A 152 -1.23 -11.33 40.39
N PRO A 153 -0.52 -10.43 39.67
CA PRO A 153 0.82 -10.68 39.13
C PRO A 153 1.87 -11.15 40.16
N SER A 154 1.64 -10.89 41.45
CA SER A 154 2.51 -11.32 42.56
C SER A 154 2.66 -12.85 42.68
N ALA A 155 1.73 -13.63 42.11
CA ALA A 155 1.75 -15.09 42.15
C ALA A 155 2.81 -15.75 41.22
N PHE A 156 3.41 -15.01 40.29
CA PHE A 156 4.36 -15.55 39.30
C PHE A 156 5.85 -15.45 39.68
N GLY A 157 6.16 -15.09 40.92
CA GLY A 157 7.54 -14.92 41.40
C GLY A 157 8.20 -13.64 40.88
N SER A 158 9.34 -13.26 41.46
CA SER A 158 10.02 -12.02 41.08
C SER A 158 10.60 -12.14 39.66
N TRP A 159 10.16 -11.23 38.79
CA TRP A 159 10.52 -11.14 37.37
C TRP A 159 12.02 -11.21 37.02
N PRO A 160 12.96 -10.71 37.85
CA PRO A 160 14.39 -10.85 37.61
C PRO A 160 14.88 -12.30 37.48
N ALA A 161 14.16 -13.27 38.06
CA ALA A 161 14.52 -14.68 37.95
C ALA A 161 14.18 -15.29 36.58
N LEU A 162 13.24 -14.69 35.82
CA LEU A 162 12.75 -15.19 34.54
C LEU A 162 13.38 -14.48 33.33
N GLU A 163 13.89 -13.27 33.51
CA GLU A 163 14.54 -12.46 32.47
C GLU A 163 15.65 -13.19 31.68
N PRO A 164 16.64 -13.86 32.31
CA PRO A 164 17.70 -14.55 31.57
C PRO A 164 17.21 -15.75 30.73
N LEU A 165 16.02 -16.28 31.04
CA LEU A 165 15.40 -17.34 30.26
C LEU A 165 14.56 -16.78 29.09
N LEU A 166 13.82 -15.70 29.32
CA LEU A 166 12.86 -15.15 28.36
C LEU A 166 13.53 -14.37 27.22
N VAL A 167 14.64 -13.67 27.47
CA VAL A 167 15.38 -12.91 26.45
C VAL A 167 15.92 -13.80 25.32
N PRO A 168 16.66 -14.90 25.57
CA PRO A 168 17.14 -15.77 24.49
C PRO A 168 16.01 -16.50 23.77
N ILE A 169 14.91 -16.84 24.46
CA ILE A 169 13.71 -17.43 23.83
C ILE A 169 13.06 -16.43 22.87
N GLY A 170 12.92 -15.16 23.28
CA GLY A 170 12.41 -14.09 22.44
C GLY A 170 13.28 -13.84 21.22
N ALA A 171 14.60 -13.77 21.39
CA ALA A 171 15.55 -13.60 20.30
C ALA A 171 15.53 -14.78 19.32
N ALA A 172 15.50 -16.02 19.82
CA ALA A 172 15.38 -17.22 19.01
C ALA A 172 14.06 -17.24 18.21
N LEU A 173 12.95 -16.86 18.85
CA LEU A 173 11.65 -16.76 18.18
C LEU A 173 11.63 -15.67 17.09
N VAL A 174 12.29 -14.53 17.30
CA VAL A 174 12.43 -13.48 16.27
C VAL A 174 13.25 -13.99 15.09
N VAL A 175 14.39 -14.65 15.34
CA VAL A 175 15.25 -15.23 14.29
C VAL A 175 14.52 -16.33 13.52
N VAL A 176 13.84 -17.25 14.21
CA VAL A 176 13.03 -18.31 13.58
C VAL A 176 11.87 -17.71 12.80
N SER A 177 11.19 -16.68 13.32
CA SER A 177 10.09 -16.02 12.63
C SER A 177 10.57 -15.22 11.41
N ALA A 178 11.70 -14.54 11.50
CA ALA A 178 12.35 -13.85 10.38
C ALA A 178 12.82 -14.86 9.31
N GLY A 179 13.42 -15.97 9.71
CA GLY A 179 13.83 -17.05 8.80
C GLY A 179 12.63 -17.72 8.12
N CYS A 180 11.57 -18.03 8.87
CA CYS A 180 10.33 -18.56 8.31
C CYS A 180 9.62 -17.52 7.42
N PHE A 181 9.73 -16.24 7.73
CA PHE A 181 9.17 -15.14 6.95
C PHE A 181 9.92 -14.93 5.63
N VAL A 182 11.25 -14.89 5.64
CA VAL A 182 12.09 -14.77 4.44
C VAL A 182 11.98 -16.02 3.57
N GLY A 183 12.00 -17.21 4.19
CA GLY A 183 11.98 -18.49 3.48
C GLY A 183 10.60 -18.90 2.95
N PHE A 184 9.51 -18.54 3.63
CA PHE A 184 8.16 -19.07 3.33
C PHE A 184 7.06 -18.01 3.23
N GLY A 185 7.34 -16.75 3.56
CA GLY A 185 6.35 -15.71 3.78
C GLY A 185 5.73 -15.14 2.50
N ARG A 186 4.53 -15.63 2.15
CA ARG A 186 3.52 -14.78 1.47
C ARG A 186 3.09 -13.68 2.45
N LEU A 187 3.71 -12.50 2.37
CA LEU A 187 3.28 -11.27 3.04
C LEU A 187 1.80 -11.00 2.75
N ARG A 188 0.89 -11.37 3.66
CA ARG A 188 -0.50 -10.92 3.59
C ARG A 188 -0.75 -9.65 4.42
N SER A 189 0.19 -9.23 5.27
CA SER A 189 0.00 -8.04 6.12
C SER A 189 1.31 -7.28 6.33
N ALA A 190 1.35 -5.99 5.95
CA ALA A 190 2.49 -5.11 6.19
C ALA A 190 2.75 -4.90 7.69
N SER A 191 1.72 -4.96 8.53
CA SER A 191 1.85 -4.86 9.99
C SER A 191 2.71 -5.95 10.62
N VAL A 192 2.75 -7.14 10.01
CA VAL A 192 3.57 -8.28 10.50
C VAL A 192 5.05 -8.02 10.34
N ALA A 193 5.46 -7.51 9.18
CA ALA A 193 6.86 -7.19 8.92
C ALA A 193 7.32 -5.97 9.72
N ALA A 194 6.43 -5.00 9.96
CA ALA A 194 6.74 -3.84 10.78
C ALA A 194 7.04 -4.26 12.22
N PHE A 195 6.22 -5.15 12.76
CA PHE A 195 6.41 -5.72 14.08
C PHE A 195 7.72 -6.51 14.19
N LEU A 196 8.05 -7.38 13.22
CA LEU A 196 9.29 -8.16 13.26
C LEU A 196 10.55 -7.27 13.17
N ILE A 197 10.52 -6.20 12.38
CA ILE A 197 11.64 -5.25 12.29
C ILE A 197 11.80 -4.48 13.59
N LEU A 198 10.70 -3.99 14.18
CA LEU A 198 10.73 -3.31 15.48
C LEU A 198 11.26 -4.23 16.59
N ALA A 199 10.81 -5.49 16.61
CA ALA A 199 11.27 -6.49 17.56
C ALA A 199 12.76 -6.84 17.37
N ALA A 200 13.26 -6.86 16.12
CA ALA A 200 14.66 -7.12 15.83
C ALA A 200 15.59 -5.95 16.21
N ILE A 201 15.18 -4.71 15.93
CA ILE A 201 15.93 -3.49 16.33
C ILE A 201 16.07 -3.45 17.85
N GLU A 202 15.01 -3.82 18.56
CA GLU A 202 14.98 -3.82 20.01
C GLU A 202 15.82 -4.95 20.64
N ALA A 203 15.75 -6.17 20.10
CA ALA A 203 16.60 -7.28 20.53
C ALA A 203 18.10 -6.93 20.37
N LEU A 204 18.46 -6.21 19.30
CA LEU A 204 19.81 -5.71 19.10
C LEU A 204 20.20 -4.61 20.09
N GLY A 205 19.27 -3.70 20.44
CA GLY A 205 19.50 -2.64 21.43
C GLY A 205 19.63 -3.15 22.88
N GLY A 206 19.02 -4.30 23.20
CA GLY A 206 19.21 -4.99 24.47
C GLY A 206 20.56 -5.72 24.57
N LEU A 207 21.08 -6.22 23.44
CA LEU A 207 22.39 -6.88 23.35
C LEU A 207 23.55 -5.88 23.30
N TRP A 208 23.32 -4.69 22.73
CA TRP A 208 24.28 -3.59 22.67
C TRP A 208 23.62 -2.29 23.17
N PRO A 209 23.76 -1.93 24.46
CA PRO A 209 23.29 -0.63 24.93
C PRO A 209 24.09 0.48 24.23
N LEU A 210 23.46 1.17 23.28
CA LEU A 210 24.10 2.15 22.38
C LEU A 210 24.49 3.48 23.07
N ALA A 211 24.23 3.64 24.36
CA ALA A 211 24.72 4.78 25.13
C ALA A 211 25.15 4.31 26.53
N PRO A 212 26.37 4.64 26.98
CA PRO A 212 26.67 4.58 28.40
C PRO A 212 25.73 5.57 29.08
N THR A 213 24.89 5.09 30.00
CA THR A 213 24.11 5.97 30.87
C THR A 213 25.09 6.87 31.61
N GLU A 214 25.13 8.14 31.24
CA GLU A 214 25.90 9.16 31.95
C GLU A 214 25.45 9.15 33.42
N VAL A 215 26.30 8.61 34.28
CA VAL A 215 26.11 8.69 35.72
C VAL A 215 26.27 10.17 36.06
N ALA A 216 25.19 10.81 36.51
CA ALA A 216 25.21 12.21 36.90
C ALA A 216 26.40 12.47 37.85
N PRO A 217 27.28 13.44 37.54
CA PRO A 217 28.46 13.69 38.34
C PRO A 217 28.04 14.09 39.77
N GLY A 218 28.36 13.24 40.75
CA GLY A 218 28.02 13.41 42.16
C GLY A 218 27.05 12.38 42.74
N ALA A 219 26.48 11.47 41.94
CA ALA A 219 25.65 10.38 42.47
C ALA A 219 26.52 9.31 43.16
N SER A 220 26.27 9.06 44.45
CA SER A 220 26.91 7.98 45.20
C SER A 220 26.62 6.62 44.54
N PRO A 221 27.61 5.72 44.38
CA PRO A 221 27.41 4.40 43.79
C PRO A 221 26.36 3.55 44.55
N ALA A 222 26.14 3.83 45.84
CA ALA A 222 25.09 3.19 46.63
C ALA A 222 23.68 3.75 46.33
N ALA A 223 23.55 5.03 45.98
CA ALA A 223 22.28 5.63 45.55
C ALA A 223 21.90 5.22 44.13
N ALA A 224 22.89 5.00 43.25
CA ALA A 224 22.68 4.41 41.93
C ALA A 224 22.20 2.94 41.99
N ALA A 225 22.63 2.19 43.02
CA ALA A 225 22.17 0.83 43.26
C ALA A 225 20.80 0.76 43.99
N ALA A 226 20.50 1.68 44.90
CA ALA A 226 19.29 1.65 45.72
C ALA A 226 18.08 2.39 45.09
N GLY A 227 18.31 3.39 44.22
CA GLY A 227 17.24 4.07 43.44
C GLY A 227 16.98 3.44 42.08
N GLY A 228 17.69 2.35 41.77
CA GLY A 228 17.80 1.76 40.45
C GLY A 228 17.08 0.43 40.28
N THR A 229 16.01 0.13 41.02
CA THR A 229 15.02 -0.81 40.49
C THR A 229 14.22 -0.07 39.43
N SER A 230 14.87 0.31 38.33
CA SER A 230 14.16 0.39 37.07
C SER A 230 13.56 -0.99 36.92
N ALA A 231 12.27 -1.13 37.24
CA ALA A 231 11.51 -2.30 36.84
C ALA A 231 11.94 -2.58 35.40
N ALA A 232 12.55 -3.73 35.18
CA ALA A 232 13.00 -4.15 33.86
C ALA A 232 11.72 -4.36 33.05
N TYR A 233 11.16 -3.24 32.58
CA TYR A 233 10.09 -3.22 31.61
C TYR A 233 10.69 -3.92 30.41
N LEU A 234 10.15 -5.10 30.11
CA LEU A 234 10.41 -5.78 28.85
C LEU A 234 10.36 -4.73 27.73
N THR A 235 11.37 -4.82 26.90
CA THR A 235 12.02 -3.79 26.11
C THR A 235 11.08 -2.94 25.22
N PHE A 236 9.89 -3.43 24.85
CA PHE A 236 8.89 -2.66 24.13
C PHE A 236 8.25 -1.58 25.00
N GLY A 237 8.09 -1.81 26.31
CA GLY A 237 7.58 -0.81 27.24
C GLY A 237 8.50 0.39 27.36
N ARG A 238 9.83 0.19 27.33
CA ARG A 238 10.81 1.29 27.30
C ARG A 238 10.75 2.07 25.98
N LEU A 239 10.57 1.37 24.86
CA LEU A 239 10.37 2.00 23.56
C LEU A 239 9.06 2.78 23.54
N PHE A 240 7.92 2.27 24.01
CA PHE A 240 6.68 3.06 24.01
C PHE A 240 6.62 4.18 25.06
N HIS A 241 7.37 4.06 26.16
CA HIS A 241 7.35 5.06 27.23
C HIS A 241 8.31 6.25 26.99
N ALA A 242 9.36 6.07 26.17
CA ALA A 242 10.32 7.12 25.78
C ALA A 242 10.28 7.47 24.28
N TYR A 243 9.83 6.55 23.43
CA TYR A 243 9.71 6.68 21.98
C TYR A 243 8.23 6.89 21.64
N HIS A 244 7.86 8.14 21.39
CA HIS A 244 6.59 8.43 20.72
C HIS A 244 6.71 7.88 19.30
N LEU A 245 6.17 6.67 19.06
CA LEU A 245 6.10 6.07 17.73
C LEU A 245 5.41 7.07 16.82
N SER A 246 6.20 7.81 16.05
CA SER A 246 5.65 8.88 15.25
C SER A 246 4.92 8.26 14.07
N VAL A 247 3.88 8.93 13.57
CA VAL A 247 3.22 8.52 12.31
C VAL A 247 4.26 8.36 11.19
N LEU A 248 5.34 9.13 11.27
CA LEU A 248 6.51 9.06 10.41
C LEU A 248 7.23 7.71 10.50
N ASP A 249 7.55 7.23 11.70
CA ASP A 249 8.19 5.91 11.92
C ASP A 249 7.36 4.77 11.32
N LEU A 250 6.04 4.83 11.49
CA LEU A 250 5.11 3.88 10.86
C LEU A 250 5.14 3.96 9.32
N LEU A 251 5.18 5.17 8.76
CA LEU A 251 5.26 5.36 7.31
C LEU A 251 6.60 4.87 6.73
N ILE A 252 7.70 5.07 7.45
CA ILE A 252 9.05 4.61 7.06
C ILE A 252 9.08 3.09 7.01
N VAL A 253 8.74 2.46 8.12
CA VAL A 253 8.73 1.00 8.23
C VAL A 253 7.75 0.42 7.20
N GLY A 254 6.56 1.01 7.06
CA GLY A 254 5.60 0.66 6.02
C GLY A 254 6.17 0.75 4.60
N SER A 255 6.89 1.83 4.27
CA SER A 255 7.48 2.04 2.94
C SER A 255 8.61 1.07 2.63
N LEU A 256 9.49 0.79 3.62
CA LEU A 256 10.55 -0.21 3.48
C LEU A 256 9.99 -1.63 3.29
N ILE A 257 8.90 -1.96 3.98
CA ILE A 257 8.20 -3.25 3.80
C ILE A 257 7.58 -3.35 2.42
N VAL A 258 6.96 -2.26 1.95
CA VAL A 258 6.42 -2.19 0.59
C VAL A 258 7.52 -2.38 -0.45
N LEU A 259 8.66 -1.71 -0.29
CA LEU A 259 9.83 -1.88 -1.16
C LEU A 259 10.38 -3.31 -1.12
N GLY A 260 10.64 -3.85 0.08
CA GLY A 260 11.14 -5.21 0.23
C GLY A 260 10.21 -6.25 -0.40
N ARG A 261 8.89 -6.09 -0.19
CA ARG A 261 7.89 -6.93 -0.84
C ARG A 261 7.89 -6.77 -2.35
N PHE A 262 8.00 -5.54 -2.85
CA PHE A 262 8.08 -5.26 -4.28
C PHE A 262 9.28 -5.97 -4.89
N LEU A 263 10.47 -5.87 -4.28
CA LEU A 263 11.68 -6.54 -4.75
C LEU A 263 11.56 -8.08 -4.73
N VAL A 264 10.99 -8.66 -3.66
CA VAL A 264 10.77 -10.11 -3.57
C VAL A 264 9.79 -10.60 -4.64
N LEU A 265 8.67 -9.89 -4.83
CA LEU A 265 7.69 -10.22 -5.86
C LEU A 265 8.29 -10.04 -7.26
N LEU A 266 9.04 -8.96 -7.48
CA LEU A 266 9.74 -8.69 -8.74
C LEU A 266 10.71 -9.84 -9.06
N TYR A 267 11.50 -10.29 -8.09
CA TYR A 267 12.40 -11.41 -8.29
C TYR A 267 11.65 -12.71 -8.57
N ARG A 268 10.68 -13.06 -7.70
CA ARG A 268 9.97 -14.34 -7.75
C ARG A 268 9.09 -14.48 -8.99
N ASP A 269 8.28 -13.48 -9.30
CA ASP A 269 7.33 -13.53 -10.42
C ASP A 269 8.06 -13.50 -11.77
N ASN A 270 9.30 -13.00 -11.78
CA ASN A 270 10.15 -13.03 -12.96
C ASN A 270 11.12 -14.21 -13.01
N LEU A 271 11.27 -15.02 -11.96
CA LEU A 271 12.28 -16.09 -11.94
C LEU A 271 12.13 -17.07 -13.13
N ALA A 272 10.89 -17.45 -13.44
CA ALA A 272 10.58 -18.30 -14.61
C ALA A 272 10.83 -17.57 -15.94
N GLY A 273 10.47 -16.28 -16.01
CA GLY A 273 10.78 -15.42 -17.15
C GLY A 273 12.29 -15.31 -17.38
N TRP A 274 13.06 -15.06 -16.31
CA TRP A 274 14.51 -14.97 -16.33
C TRP A 274 15.18 -16.29 -16.73
N ALA A 275 14.63 -17.44 -16.35
CA ALA A 275 15.16 -18.74 -16.79
C ALA A 275 15.01 -18.91 -18.32
N GLY A 276 13.83 -18.62 -18.88
CA GLY A 276 13.63 -18.62 -20.33
C GLY A 276 14.48 -17.57 -21.04
N VAL A 277 14.63 -16.40 -20.41
CA VAL A 277 15.48 -15.32 -20.88
C VAL A 277 16.97 -15.70 -20.89
N ARG A 278 17.50 -16.36 -19.86
CA ARG A 278 18.92 -16.75 -19.81
C ARG A 278 19.30 -17.73 -20.92
N ALA A 279 18.34 -18.54 -21.38
CA ALA A 279 18.57 -19.49 -22.45
C ALA A 279 18.56 -18.85 -23.86
N GLY A 280 17.98 -17.65 -24.03
CA GLY A 280 17.73 -17.09 -25.37
C GLY A 280 17.93 -15.57 -25.54
N ILE A 281 18.21 -14.80 -24.49
CA ILE A 281 18.45 -13.36 -24.60
C ILE A 281 19.88 -13.11 -25.08
N ASP A 282 19.98 -12.69 -26.35
CA ASP A 282 21.17 -12.07 -26.91
C ASP A 282 21.50 -10.79 -26.10
N ARG A 283 22.78 -10.57 -25.81
CA ARG A 283 23.32 -9.31 -25.24
C ARG A 283 22.78 -8.08 -25.98
N LYS A 284 22.45 -8.21 -27.27
CA LYS A 284 21.78 -7.17 -28.07
C LYS A 284 20.43 -6.71 -27.50
N VAL A 285 19.61 -7.61 -26.94
CA VAL A 285 18.31 -7.24 -26.34
C VAL A 285 18.51 -6.40 -25.07
N LEU A 286 19.47 -6.77 -24.22
CA LEU A 286 19.80 -5.98 -23.03
C LEU A 286 20.37 -4.61 -23.41
N LEU A 287 21.31 -4.57 -24.36
CA LEU A 287 21.87 -3.31 -24.85
C LEU A 287 20.79 -2.41 -25.45
N ARG A 288 19.91 -2.98 -26.28
CA ARG A 288 18.78 -2.24 -26.88
C ARG A 288 17.80 -1.72 -25.83
N THR A 289 17.52 -2.52 -24.80
CA THR A 289 16.69 -2.10 -23.67
C THR A 289 17.34 -0.93 -22.94
N ALA A 290 18.64 -1.00 -22.64
CA ALA A 290 19.39 0.06 -21.97
C ALA A 290 19.38 1.36 -22.79
N VAL A 291 19.63 1.28 -24.10
CA VAL A 291 19.59 2.44 -25.01
C VAL A 291 18.20 3.06 -25.06
N LEU A 292 17.14 2.24 -25.14
CA LEU A 292 15.76 2.75 -25.16
C LEU A 292 15.31 3.30 -23.80
N ALA A 293 15.85 2.79 -22.69
CA ALA A 293 15.57 3.29 -21.34
C ALA A 293 16.37 4.56 -20.99
N ALA A 294 17.50 4.81 -21.65
CA ALA A 294 18.41 5.92 -21.34
C ALA A 294 17.73 7.30 -21.27
N PRO A 295 16.81 7.70 -22.17
CA PRO A 295 16.13 9.01 -22.06
C PRO A 295 15.33 9.16 -20.77
N PHE A 296 14.68 8.09 -20.30
CA PHE A 296 13.89 8.10 -19.07
C PHE A 296 14.79 8.12 -17.83
N VAL A 297 15.86 7.33 -17.83
CA VAL A 297 16.87 7.34 -16.76
C VAL A 297 17.54 8.72 -16.67
N ALA A 298 17.88 9.32 -17.81
CA ALA A 298 18.40 10.68 -17.88
C ALA A 298 17.40 11.70 -17.33
N LEU A 299 16.10 11.58 -17.67
CA LEU A 299 15.06 12.44 -17.13
C LEU A 299 14.97 12.32 -15.60
N ILE A 300 14.95 11.10 -15.04
CA ILE A 300 14.93 10.89 -13.58
C ILE A 300 16.20 11.47 -12.94
N ALA A 301 17.37 11.27 -13.56
CA ALA A 301 18.63 11.81 -13.05
C ALA A 301 18.64 13.35 -13.08
N VAL A 302 18.15 13.97 -14.14
CA VAL A 302 18.03 15.44 -14.26
C VAL A 302 17.03 15.97 -13.25
N LEU A 303 15.88 15.31 -13.06
CA LEU A 303 14.90 15.71 -12.05
C LEU A 303 15.48 15.57 -10.63
N GLY A 304 16.14 14.45 -10.33
CA GLY A 304 16.80 14.24 -9.04
C GLY A 304 17.89 15.28 -8.78
N TRP A 305 18.73 15.55 -9.78
CA TRP A 305 19.75 16.60 -9.69
C TRP A 305 19.15 18.00 -9.53
N PHE A 306 18.08 18.32 -10.27
CA PHE A 306 17.36 19.58 -10.14
C PHE A 306 16.75 19.73 -8.74
N TRP A 307 16.11 18.67 -8.21
CA TRP A 307 15.54 18.69 -6.87
C TRP A 307 16.59 18.84 -5.78
N ASP A 308 17.72 18.14 -5.88
CA ASP A 308 18.86 18.31 -4.98
C ASP A 308 19.44 19.73 -5.08
N GLY A 309 19.62 20.25 -6.29
CA GLY A 309 20.10 21.61 -6.53
C GLY A 309 19.16 22.70 -5.99
N VAL A 310 17.85 22.54 -6.17
CA VAL A 310 16.81 23.41 -5.60
C VAL A 310 16.82 23.31 -4.08
N GLY A 311 16.92 22.10 -3.53
CA GLY A 311 17.01 21.87 -2.09
C GLY A 311 18.20 22.59 -1.47
N ARG A 312 19.39 22.44 -2.06
CA ARG A 312 20.62 23.12 -1.61
C ARG A 312 20.53 24.63 -1.74
N THR A 313 19.99 25.13 -2.85
CA THR A 313 19.83 26.58 -3.06
C THR A 313 18.81 27.18 -2.09
N ALA A 314 17.72 26.48 -1.82
CA ALA A 314 16.73 26.88 -0.82
C ALA A 314 17.32 26.85 0.58
N GLU A 315 18.14 25.85 0.90
CA GLU A 315 18.88 25.75 2.16
C GLU A 315 19.86 26.92 2.33
N THR A 316 20.71 27.21 1.34
CA THR A 316 21.67 28.31 1.42
C THR A 316 20.97 29.67 1.52
N TYR A 317 19.91 29.89 0.75
CA TYR A 317 19.11 31.11 0.83
C TYR A 317 18.45 31.26 2.20
N ALA A 318 17.86 30.19 2.73
CA ALA A 318 17.22 30.24 4.03
C ALA A 318 18.25 30.44 5.17
N ILE A 319 19.45 29.88 5.07
CA ILE A 319 20.57 30.19 5.98
C ILE A 319 20.90 31.69 5.94
N ASP A 320 20.98 32.29 4.75
CA ASP A 320 21.32 33.71 4.59
C ASP A 320 20.22 34.65 5.12
N VAL A 321 18.95 34.33 4.87
CA VAL A 321 17.80 35.05 5.45
C VAL A 321 17.82 34.97 6.98
N LEU A 322 18.18 33.83 7.55
CA LEU A 322 18.29 33.69 9.01
C LEU A 322 19.53 34.39 9.59
N ARG A 323 20.54 34.69 8.75
CA ARG A 323 21.76 35.41 9.14
C ARG A 323 21.54 36.91 9.23
N THR A 324 20.78 37.50 8.31
CA THR A 324 20.61 38.97 8.16
C THR A 324 19.85 39.63 9.32
N SER A 325 19.32 38.87 10.28
CA SER A 325 18.52 39.39 11.41
C SER A 325 19.33 40.05 12.55
N GLY A 326 20.50 40.64 12.27
CA GLY A 326 21.13 41.67 13.11
C GLY A 326 22.19 41.26 14.15
N ALA A 327 22.57 39.98 14.25
CA ALA A 327 23.68 39.57 15.12
C ALA A 327 24.67 38.67 14.36
N PRO A 328 25.98 39.03 14.28
CA PRO A 328 26.97 38.15 13.69
C PRO A 328 27.03 36.86 14.53
N PRO A 329 26.68 35.69 13.97
CA PRO A 329 26.81 34.45 14.71
C PRO A 329 28.29 34.18 15.01
N ALA A 330 28.58 33.65 16.20
CA ALA A 330 29.93 33.21 16.57
C ALA A 330 30.44 32.09 15.65
N GLU A 331 29.52 31.31 15.06
CA GLU A 331 29.82 30.26 14.08
C GLU A 331 28.81 30.31 12.93
N VAL A 332 29.31 30.30 11.69
CA VAL A 332 28.46 30.23 10.50
C VAL A 332 27.75 28.88 10.49
N PRO A 333 26.39 28.83 10.58
CA PRO A 333 25.66 27.57 10.54
C PRO A 333 25.95 26.86 9.21
N LYS A 334 26.34 25.59 9.29
CA LYS A 334 26.69 24.77 8.12
C LYS A 334 25.47 24.13 7.46
N THR A 335 24.38 24.00 8.21
CA THR A 335 23.13 23.40 7.76
C THR A 335 21.94 24.32 8.05
N LEU A 336 20.85 24.18 7.30
CA LEU A 336 19.61 24.93 7.55
C LEU A 336 19.03 24.59 8.93
N GLU A 337 19.18 23.34 9.36
CA GLU A 337 18.79 22.90 10.69
C GLU A 337 19.49 23.73 11.76
N ASP A 338 20.81 23.89 11.66
CA ASP A 338 21.59 24.71 12.59
C ASP A 338 21.16 26.18 12.54
N ALA A 339 20.93 26.73 11.35
CA ALA A 339 20.49 28.11 11.19
C ALA A 339 19.11 28.34 11.84
N MET A 340 18.18 27.40 11.67
CA MET A 340 16.86 27.46 12.30
C MET A 340 16.95 27.29 13.82
N ARG A 341 17.80 26.40 14.32
CA ARG A 341 18.05 26.25 15.77
C ARG A 341 18.64 27.53 16.36
N GLN A 342 19.61 28.16 15.68
CA GLN A 342 20.18 29.44 16.10
C GLN A 342 19.14 30.55 16.08
N ALA A 343 18.34 30.66 15.02
CA ALA A 343 17.27 31.67 14.93
C ALA A 343 16.19 31.47 16.01
N SER A 344 15.79 30.23 16.27
CA SER A 344 14.88 29.87 17.35
C SER A 344 15.44 30.30 18.71
N LYS A 345 16.71 29.98 19.00
CA LYS A 345 17.37 30.39 20.26
C LYS A 345 17.40 31.91 20.42
N ARG A 346 17.69 32.66 19.34
CA ARG A 346 17.72 34.14 19.35
C ARG A 346 16.33 34.73 19.64
N GLU A 347 15.30 34.27 18.95
CA GLU A 347 13.94 34.76 19.17
C GLU A 347 13.42 34.37 20.56
N GLN A 348 13.80 33.19 21.05
CA GLN A 348 13.47 32.77 22.42
C GLN A 348 14.17 33.60 23.48
N ALA A 349 15.43 33.99 23.27
CA ALA A 349 16.12 34.92 24.17
C ALA A 349 15.42 36.29 24.22
N LYS A 350 15.04 36.86 23.05
CA LYS A 350 14.26 38.11 23.00
C LYS A 350 12.92 37.99 23.72
N VAL A 351 12.24 36.86 23.55
CA VAL A 351 10.97 36.55 24.23
C VAL A 351 11.17 36.41 25.74
N GLU A 352 12.24 35.76 26.19
CA GLU A 352 12.59 35.64 27.60
C GLU A 352 12.83 37.02 28.22
N ASP A 353 13.60 37.88 27.56
CA ASP A 353 13.87 39.24 28.02
C ASP A 353 12.59 40.08 28.10
N ARG A 354 11.72 40.02 27.08
CA ARG A 354 10.40 40.68 27.09
C ARG A 354 9.50 40.13 28.18
N SER A 355 9.52 38.82 28.39
CA SER A 355 8.71 38.16 29.43
C SER A 355 9.18 38.56 30.84
N LYS A 356 10.50 38.65 31.06
CA LYS A 356 11.08 39.16 32.31
C LYS A 356 10.70 40.63 32.54
N ALA A 357 10.78 41.47 31.51
CA ALA A 357 10.38 42.88 31.60
C ALA A 357 8.88 43.04 31.90
N ALA A 358 8.01 42.30 31.19
CA ALA A 358 6.57 42.30 31.42
C ALA A 358 6.20 41.78 32.83
N LEU A 359 6.91 40.76 33.31
CA LEU A 359 6.72 40.27 34.68
C LEU A 359 7.15 41.32 35.71
N ALA A 360 8.31 41.95 35.52
CA ALA A 360 8.78 43.00 36.43
C ALA A 360 7.79 44.17 36.51
N GLU A 361 7.21 44.58 35.39
CA GLU A 361 6.16 45.61 35.35
C GLU A 361 4.88 45.16 36.05
N ALA A 362 4.41 43.94 35.78
CA ALA A 362 3.21 43.39 36.42
C ALA A 362 3.39 43.25 37.94
N VAL A 363 4.59 42.86 38.38
CA VAL A 363 4.97 42.76 39.79
C VAL A 363 5.01 44.14 40.45
N ALA A 364 5.55 45.15 39.77
CA ALA A 364 5.53 46.53 40.26
C ALA A 364 4.08 47.01 40.48
N LYS A 365 3.18 46.77 39.51
CA LYS A 365 1.75 47.12 39.62
C LYS A 365 1.01 46.32 40.71
N ALA A 366 1.38 45.06 40.92
CA ALA A 366 0.78 44.24 41.98
C ALA A 366 1.20 44.71 43.40
N ARG A 367 2.38 45.31 43.54
CA ARG A 367 2.85 45.91 44.79
C ARG A 367 1.97 47.08 45.25
N ASP A 368 1.29 47.73 44.32
CA ASP A 368 0.35 48.82 44.58
C ASP A 368 -1.07 48.34 44.99
N GLY A 369 -1.24 47.04 45.25
CA GLY A 369 -2.46 46.47 45.83
C GLY A 369 -3.41 45.79 44.84
N SER A 370 -3.02 45.59 43.58
CA SER A 370 -3.84 44.83 42.63
C SER A 370 -3.74 43.33 42.91
N THR A 371 -4.89 42.68 43.17
CA THR A 371 -4.97 41.25 43.53
C THR A 371 -4.95 40.31 42.33
N GLN A 372 -4.79 40.80 41.09
CA GLN A 372 -4.94 40.01 39.87
C GLN A 372 -3.64 40.00 39.05
N LEU A 373 -2.61 39.35 39.60
CA LEU A 373 -1.32 39.15 38.92
C LEU A 373 -1.52 38.43 37.57
N VAL A 374 -2.41 37.42 37.54
CA VAL A 374 -2.71 36.64 36.33
C VAL A 374 -3.39 37.50 35.27
N GLU A 375 -4.46 38.23 35.61
CA GLU A 375 -5.19 39.04 34.62
C GLU A 375 -4.35 40.19 34.06
N THR A 376 -3.39 40.71 34.84
CA THR A 376 -2.50 41.78 34.39
C THR A 376 -1.30 41.26 33.60
N ALA A 377 -0.68 40.17 34.03
CA ALA A 377 0.54 39.65 33.42
C ALA A 377 0.27 38.88 32.13
N LEU A 378 -0.80 38.08 32.09
CA LEU A 378 -1.02 37.10 31.01
C LEU A 378 -1.34 37.74 29.65
N PRO A 379 -2.13 38.83 29.54
CA PRO A 379 -2.32 39.54 28.28
C PRO A 379 -1.01 40.13 27.75
N ASN A 380 -0.20 40.75 28.62
CA ASN A 380 1.09 41.35 28.26
C ASN A 380 2.13 40.29 27.87
N LEU A 381 2.12 39.15 28.55
CA LEU A 381 2.90 37.97 28.17
C LEU A 381 2.45 37.45 26.80
N ARG A 382 1.16 37.23 26.57
CA ARG A 382 0.63 36.75 25.28
C ARG A 382 0.98 37.70 24.13
N SER A 383 0.89 39.02 24.32
CA SER A 383 1.26 40.00 23.30
C SER A 383 2.77 40.08 23.06
N SER A 384 3.59 39.64 24.01
CA SER A 384 5.06 39.59 23.85
C SER A 384 5.52 38.50 22.89
N PHE A 385 4.69 37.47 22.65
CA PHE A 385 4.94 36.45 21.64
C PHE A 385 4.29 36.87 20.31
N PRO A 386 5.05 36.96 19.20
CA PRO A 386 4.45 37.26 17.92
C PRO A 386 3.45 36.15 17.50
N PRO A 387 2.41 36.49 16.72
CA PRO A 387 1.43 35.52 16.22
C PRO A 387 2.05 34.46 15.30
N HIS A 388 3.14 34.82 14.61
CA HIS A 388 3.90 34.00 13.68
C HIS A 388 5.39 34.35 13.79
N LEU A 389 6.27 33.37 13.63
CA LEU A 389 7.72 33.59 13.68
C LEU A 389 8.25 34.19 12.36
N MET A 390 7.59 33.87 11.25
CA MET A 390 7.99 34.30 9.91
C MET A 390 6.78 34.82 9.13
N GLN A 391 6.92 35.94 8.42
CA GLN A 391 5.88 36.44 7.52
C GLN A 391 5.90 35.66 6.20
N LEU A 392 4.71 35.25 5.76
CA LEU A 392 4.49 34.66 4.43
C LEU A 392 4.58 35.78 3.38
N GLY A 393 5.26 35.53 2.28
CA GLY A 393 5.33 36.49 1.16
C GLY A 393 4.15 36.31 0.21
N ASP A 394 3.79 37.34 -0.54
CA ASP A 394 2.81 37.19 -1.63
C ASP A 394 3.48 36.56 -2.85
N CYS A 395 3.19 35.27 -3.09
CA CYS A 395 3.76 34.53 -4.20
C CYS A 395 2.85 34.58 -5.43
N ARG A 396 3.44 34.85 -6.60
CA ARG A 396 2.76 34.61 -7.89
C ARG A 396 2.77 33.11 -8.17
N TRP A 397 1.74 32.60 -8.84
CA TRP A 397 1.53 31.15 -9.08
C TRP A 397 2.71 30.43 -9.77
N TYR A 398 3.54 31.16 -10.52
CA TYR A 398 4.70 30.61 -11.23
C TYR A 398 6.02 30.72 -10.43
N ASP A 399 6.03 31.40 -9.29
CA ASP A 399 7.19 31.52 -8.41
C ASP A 399 7.24 30.31 -7.46
N VAL A 400 7.70 29.19 -8.01
CA VAL A 400 7.80 27.91 -7.29
C VAL A 400 8.66 28.05 -6.03
N MET A 401 9.74 28.84 -6.09
CA MET A 401 10.62 29.04 -4.93
C MET A 401 9.92 29.80 -3.82
N CYS A 402 9.19 30.87 -4.15
CA CYS A 402 8.37 31.57 -3.18
C CYS A 402 7.34 30.63 -2.53
N HIS A 403 6.65 29.80 -3.31
CA HIS A 403 5.67 28.85 -2.78
C HIS A 403 6.31 27.79 -1.86
N VAL A 404 7.47 27.25 -2.22
CA VAL A 404 8.24 26.34 -1.36
C VAL A 404 8.63 27.03 -0.06
N MET A 405 9.14 28.26 -0.12
CA MET A 405 9.52 29.04 1.05
C MET A 405 8.32 29.35 1.95
N ASN A 406 7.18 29.72 1.37
CA ASN A 406 5.95 29.90 2.13
C ASN A 406 5.44 28.60 2.75
N GLY A 407 5.60 27.46 2.07
CA GLY A 407 5.33 26.15 2.63
C GLY A 407 6.17 25.89 3.88
N ILE A 408 7.50 26.09 3.79
CA ILE A 408 8.42 25.95 4.92
C ILE A 408 8.03 26.91 6.06
N LYS A 409 7.88 28.20 5.77
CA LYS A 409 7.45 29.22 6.74
C LYS A 409 6.12 28.85 7.40
N SER A 410 5.16 28.34 6.65
CA SER A 410 3.85 27.90 7.16
C SER A 410 3.98 26.73 8.13
N VAL A 411 4.79 25.72 7.79
CA VAL A 411 5.08 24.59 8.68
C VAL A 411 5.75 25.07 9.97
N VAL A 412 6.75 25.94 9.86
CA VAL A 412 7.46 26.52 11.01
C VAL A 412 6.51 27.34 11.88
N ASN A 413 5.67 28.17 11.28
CA ASN A 413 4.68 28.97 12.00
C ASN A 413 3.61 28.10 12.69
N SER A 414 3.20 26.99 12.06
CA SER A 414 2.25 26.04 12.64
C SER A 414 2.84 25.35 13.88
N ILE A 415 4.08 24.85 13.73
CA ILE A 415 4.85 24.26 14.83
C ILE A 415 5.04 25.26 15.96
N TYR A 416 5.48 26.48 15.64
CA TYR A 416 5.69 27.56 16.59
C TYR A 416 4.41 27.89 17.34
N ARG A 417 3.28 28.06 16.64
CA ARG A 417 1.99 28.37 17.25
C ARG A 417 1.58 27.30 18.25
N LYS A 418 1.70 26.02 17.87
CA LYS A 418 1.37 24.89 18.75
C LYS A 418 2.28 24.84 19.98
N ALA A 419 3.58 25.04 19.80
CA ALA A 419 4.54 25.07 20.90
C ALA A 419 4.28 26.27 21.83
N ARG A 420 4.05 27.46 21.27
CA ARG A 420 3.72 28.69 22.00
C ARG A 420 2.45 28.51 22.81
N ASP A 421 1.36 28.03 22.21
CA ASP A 421 0.07 27.90 22.90
C ASP A 421 0.15 26.85 24.02
N ALA A 422 0.83 25.73 23.80
CA ALA A 422 1.10 24.74 24.85
C ALA A 422 1.93 25.33 26.00
N ALA A 423 2.94 26.13 25.68
CA ALA A 423 3.79 26.78 26.66
C ALA A 423 2.98 27.82 27.46
N LEU A 424 2.20 28.66 26.78
CA LEU A 424 1.36 29.69 27.41
C LEU A 424 0.32 29.07 28.35
N ASN A 425 -0.30 27.96 27.96
CA ASN A 425 -1.24 27.23 28.81
C ASN A 425 -0.54 26.62 30.04
N SER A 426 0.70 26.13 29.89
CA SER A 426 1.51 25.63 31.01
C SER A 426 1.84 26.77 31.98
N LEU A 427 2.32 27.91 31.47
CA LEU A 427 2.63 29.10 32.26
C LEU A 427 1.38 29.64 32.96
N GLU A 428 0.24 29.69 32.27
CA GLU A 428 -1.05 30.08 32.84
C GLU A 428 -1.43 29.18 34.02
N SER A 429 -1.23 27.87 33.90
CA SER A 429 -1.49 26.94 34.99
C SER A 429 -0.57 27.15 36.19
N GLU A 430 0.71 27.48 35.97
CA GLU A 430 1.67 27.76 37.05
C GLU A 430 1.41 29.12 37.71
N LEU A 431 1.07 30.16 36.93
CA LEU A 431 0.69 31.47 37.45
C LEU A 431 -0.61 31.40 38.26
N ARG A 432 -1.60 30.62 37.85
CA ARG A 432 -2.82 30.37 38.64
C ARG A 432 -2.52 29.66 39.96
N LYS A 433 -1.57 28.71 39.98
CA LYS A 433 -1.10 28.08 41.22
C LYS A 433 -0.38 29.08 42.14
N ALA A 434 0.43 29.97 41.57
CA ALA A 434 1.09 31.03 42.32
C ALA A 434 0.06 32.03 42.88
N ASP A 435 -0.99 32.36 42.12
CA ASP A 435 -2.00 33.32 42.56
C ASP A 435 -2.89 32.78 43.69
N ALA A 436 -3.09 31.46 43.73
CA ALA A 436 -3.73 30.75 44.83
C ALA A 436 -2.94 30.83 46.17
N LEU A 437 -1.66 31.23 46.16
CA LEU A 437 -0.92 31.51 47.39
C LEU A 437 -1.49 32.77 48.06
N GLY A 438 -1.65 32.75 49.39
CA GLY A 438 -2.25 33.85 50.15
C GLY A 438 -1.55 35.21 49.94
N LYS A 439 -2.30 36.31 50.17
CA LYS A 439 -1.87 37.70 49.90
C LYS A 439 -0.57 38.11 50.60
N GLU A 440 -0.25 37.50 51.74
CA GLU A 440 0.92 37.85 52.55
C GLU A 440 2.26 37.33 51.98
N ARG A 441 2.24 36.47 50.95
CA ARG A 441 3.44 35.82 50.40
C ARG A 441 3.89 36.40 49.05
N LEU A 442 3.96 37.73 48.96
CA LEU A 442 4.32 38.43 47.72
C LEU A 442 5.69 38.01 47.16
N ALA A 443 6.69 37.84 48.04
CA ALA A 443 8.03 37.40 47.67
C ALA A 443 8.04 35.97 47.09
N ASP A 444 7.24 35.06 47.67
CA ASP A 444 7.10 33.69 47.13
C ASP A 444 6.38 33.68 45.78
N LYS A 445 5.33 34.51 45.61
CA LYS A 445 4.65 34.68 44.31
C LYS A 445 5.63 35.13 43.22
N GLN A 446 6.48 36.11 43.53
CA GLN A 446 7.51 36.61 42.60
C GLN A 446 8.55 35.53 42.25
N ARG A 447 9.03 34.79 43.27
CA ARG A 447 9.99 33.71 43.04
C ARG A 447 9.41 32.61 42.16
N VAL A 448 8.19 32.14 42.47
CA VAL A 448 7.51 31.10 41.69
C VAL A 448 7.24 31.57 40.26
N ALA A 449 6.79 32.81 40.06
CA ALA A 449 6.57 33.35 38.72
C ALA A 449 7.88 33.49 37.90
N THR A 450 8.97 33.90 38.54
CA THR A 450 10.28 34.03 37.88
C THR A 450 10.84 32.66 37.50
N GLU A 451 10.74 31.67 38.40
CA GLU A 451 11.12 30.29 38.12
C GLU A 451 10.26 29.66 37.02
N ALA A 452 8.95 29.93 37.02
CA ALA A 452 8.03 29.48 35.98
C ALA A 452 8.43 30.01 34.60
N ILE A 453 8.78 31.30 34.49
CA ILE A 453 9.27 31.89 33.23
C ILE A 453 10.61 31.29 32.80
N ALA A 454 11.54 31.08 33.72
CA ALA A 454 12.84 30.47 33.40
C ALA A 454 12.69 29.02 32.92
N ARG A 455 11.83 28.23 33.58
CA ARG A 455 11.48 26.86 33.16
C ARG A 455 10.77 26.86 31.80
N PHE A 456 9.83 27.78 31.61
CA PHE A 456 9.13 27.98 30.35
C PHE A 456 10.11 28.28 29.20
N SER A 457 11.07 29.19 29.39
CA SER A 457 12.05 29.53 28.36
C SER A 457 12.88 28.30 27.98
N LYS A 458 13.40 27.58 28.98
CA LYS A 458 14.17 26.34 28.78
C LYS A 458 13.33 25.22 28.13
N GLN A 459 12.05 25.11 28.46
CA GLN A 459 11.17 24.10 27.89
C GLN A 459 10.75 24.44 26.45
N SER A 460 10.44 25.71 26.18
CA SER A 460 10.13 26.22 24.85
C SER A 460 11.31 26.04 23.88
N THR A 461 12.54 26.29 24.35
CA THR A 461 13.76 26.04 23.55
C THR A 461 13.91 24.56 23.20
N GLY A 462 13.72 23.66 24.17
CA GLY A 462 13.73 22.22 23.93
C GLY A 462 12.64 21.75 22.95
N TRP A 463 11.43 22.31 23.04
CA TRP A 463 10.33 21.97 22.13
C TRP A 463 10.56 22.47 20.71
N ALA A 464 11.05 23.70 20.54
CA ALA A 464 11.37 24.24 19.24
C ALA A 464 12.50 23.45 18.57
N ASP A 465 13.57 23.13 19.30
CA ASP A 465 14.68 22.31 18.83
C ASP A 465 14.18 20.93 18.37
N THR A 466 13.39 20.26 19.21
CA THR A 466 12.78 18.96 18.88
C THR A 466 11.91 19.03 17.63
N ALA A 467 11.13 20.11 17.48
CA ALA A 467 10.21 20.24 16.36
C ALA A 467 10.94 20.57 15.05
N ILE A 468 12.00 21.38 15.10
CA ILE A 468 12.90 21.64 13.97
C ILE A 468 13.54 20.32 13.52
N VAL A 469 14.16 19.57 14.43
CA VAL A 469 14.75 18.25 14.14
C VAL A 469 13.71 17.33 13.48
N LYS A 470 12.52 17.21 14.07
CA LYS A 470 11.45 16.37 13.52
C LYS A 470 11.00 16.81 12.13
N ALA A 471 11.00 18.11 11.83
CA ALA A 471 10.66 18.62 10.50
C ALA A 471 11.71 18.23 9.46
N PHE A 472 13.01 18.39 9.76
CA PHE A 472 14.10 17.97 8.87
C PHE A 472 14.14 16.47 8.65
N VAL A 473 13.97 15.70 9.73
CA VAL A 473 13.83 14.26 9.67
C VAL A 473 12.65 13.90 8.75
N THR A 474 11.48 14.51 8.94
CA THR A 474 10.30 14.31 8.08
C THR A 474 10.58 14.62 6.61
N ALA A 475 11.26 15.72 6.30
CA ALA A 475 11.63 16.08 4.94
C ALA A 475 12.55 15.04 4.29
N ARG A 476 13.59 14.57 5.00
CA ARG A 476 14.48 13.48 4.53
C ARG A 476 13.71 12.19 4.25
N TRP A 477 12.68 11.90 5.04
CA TRP A 477 11.86 10.71 4.80
C TRP A 477 10.92 10.85 3.62
N ILE A 478 10.33 12.03 3.42
CA ILE A 478 9.55 12.31 2.21
C ILE A 478 10.44 12.13 0.97
N ASP A 479 11.67 12.66 1.01
CA ASP A 479 12.66 12.48 -0.05
C ASP A 479 12.98 10.98 -0.29
N MET A 480 13.23 10.22 0.78
CA MET A 480 13.44 8.78 0.67
C MET A 480 12.24 8.05 0.05
N ILE A 481 11.00 8.36 0.48
CA ILE A 481 9.78 7.74 -0.05
C ILE A 481 9.62 8.07 -1.55
N LEU A 482 9.86 9.32 -1.93
CA LEU A 482 9.87 9.75 -3.33
C LEU A 482 10.96 9.04 -4.14
N GLY A 483 12.14 8.84 -3.56
CA GLY A 483 13.24 8.06 -4.15
C GLY A 483 12.87 6.59 -4.37
N ILE A 484 12.26 5.94 -3.37
CA ILE A 484 11.74 4.56 -3.47
C ILE A 484 10.68 4.47 -4.58
N TYR A 485 9.73 5.41 -4.59
CA TYR A 485 8.70 5.48 -5.62
C TYR A 485 9.32 5.67 -7.01
N GLY A 486 10.29 6.57 -7.14
CA GLY A 486 10.98 6.80 -8.40
C GLY A 486 11.76 5.59 -8.89
N LEU A 487 12.39 4.83 -7.99
CA LEU A 487 13.01 3.55 -8.32
C LEU A 487 11.98 2.54 -8.83
N MET A 488 10.82 2.41 -8.19
CA MET A 488 9.74 1.51 -8.64
C MET A 488 9.25 1.88 -10.04
N VAL A 489 9.10 3.18 -10.34
CA VAL A 489 8.73 3.66 -11.67
C VAL A 489 9.84 3.38 -12.69
N ALA A 490 11.12 3.62 -12.35
CA ALA A 490 12.26 3.31 -13.21
C ALA A 490 12.30 1.82 -13.59
N VAL A 491 12.19 0.94 -12.60
CA VAL A 491 12.14 -0.51 -12.81
C VAL A 491 10.95 -0.87 -13.70
N LYS A 492 9.75 -0.34 -13.42
CA LYS A 492 8.56 -0.56 -14.24
C LYS A 492 8.80 -0.14 -15.70
N THR A 493 9.36 1.04 -15.94
CA THR A 493 9.63 1.54 -17.30
C THR A 493 10.60 0.63 -18.04
N VAL A 494 11.71 0.22 -17.40
CA VAL A 494 12.68 -0.73 -17.98
C VAL A 494 12.01 -2.06 -18.33
N MET A 495 11.17 -2.59 -17.44
CA MET A 495 10.44 -3.84 -17.67
C MET A 495 9.46 -3.73 -18.84
N VAL A 496 8.74 -2.61 -18.96
CA VAL A 496 7.82 -2.40 -20.09
C VAL A 496 8.61 -2.38 -21.41
N ILE A 497 9.74 -1.67 -21.47
CA ILE A 497 10.60 -1.63 -22.67
C ILE A 497 11.12 -3.04 -22.99
N LEU A 498 11.62 -3.75 -21.97
CA LEU A 498 12.11 -5.11 -22.12
C LEU A 498 11.00 -6.05 -22.63
N SER A 499 9.78 -5.96 -22.09
CA SER A 499 8.63 -6.76 -22.53
C SER A 499 8.30 -6.52 -24.00
N ARG A 500 8.38 -5.27 -24.49
CA ARG A 500 8.17 -4.91 -25.89
C ARG A 500 9.19 -5.51 -26.85
N ILE A 501 10.43 -5.72 -26.38
CA ILE A 501 11.49 -6.31 -27.20
C ILE A 501 11.36 -7.84 -27.19
N ILE A 502 11.14 -8.46 -26.02
CA ILE A 502 11.07 -9.92 -25.87
C ILE A 502 9.86 -10.50 -26.59
N TYR A 503 8.67 -9.90 -26.41
CA TYR A 503 7.42 -10.43 -26.96
C TYR A 503 7.06 -9.79 -28.30
N ARG A 504 8.05 -9.31 -29.05
CA ARG A 504 7.81 -8.67 -30.33
C ARG A 504 7.18 -9.67 -31.31
N ASP A 505 6.18 -9.20 -32.04
CA ASP A 505 5.62 -9.91 -33.19
C ASP A 505 6.63 -9.89 -34.35
N GLU A 506 7.51 -10.88 -34.39
CA GLU A 506 8.44 -11.16 -35.48
C GLU A 506 8.28 -12.62 -35.94
N GLN A 507 8.49 -12.85 -37.24
CA GLN A 507 8.51 -14.20 -37.79
C GLN A 507 9.60 -15.02 -37.07
N GLY A 508 9.22 -16.15 -36.47
CA GLY A 508 10.11 -17.01 -35.70
C GLY A 508 10.18 -16.71 -34.20
N ASN A 509 9.55 -15.63 -33.70
CA ASN A 509 9.43 -15.43 -32.26
C ASN A 509 8.28 -16.27 -31.69
N GLY A 510 8.61 -17.41 -31.08
CA GLY A 510 7.64 -18.29 -30.41
C GLY A 510 7.26 -17.85 -28.99
N LEU A 511 7.76 -16.71 -28.50
CA LEU A 511 7.48 -16.26 -27.14
C LEU A 511 6.17 -15.46 -27.08
N PHE A 512 5.32 -15.83 -26.13
CA PHE A 512 4.06 -15.15 -25.84
C PHE A 512 4.05 -14.65 -24.40
N ALA A 513 3.64 -13.41 -24.21
CA ALA A 513 3.39 -12.86 -22.89
C ALA A 513 2.08 -13.43 -22.36
N SER A 514 2.14 -14.16 -21.25
CA SER A 514 0.97 -14.65 -20.55
C SER A 514 1.13 -14.46 -19.04
N LEU A 515 0.03 -14.23 -18.33
CA LEU A 515 0.06 -14.06 -16.88
C LEU A 515 0.30 -15.38 -16.15
N ARG A 516 -0.07 -16.51 -16.79
CA ARG A 516 0.26 -17.85 -16.33
C ARG A 516 0.78 -18.72 -17.47
N PRO A 517 1.67 -19.68 -17.18
CA PRO A 517 2.11 -20.65 -18.19
C PRO A 517 0.90 -21.35 -18.81
N PHE A 518 1.01 -21.66 -20.11
CA PHE A 518 0.07 -22.53 -20.83
C PHE A 518 0.18 -23.98 -20.33
N ALA A 519 -0.26 -24.23 -19.11
CA ALA A 519 -0.34 -25.58 -18.55
C ALA A 519 -1.82 -25.91 -18.37
N ASN A 520 -2.31 -26.87 -19.15
CA ASN A 520 -3.67 -27.40 -19.12
C ASN A 520 -4.74 -26.30 -19.28
N LEU A 521 -4.94 -25.84 -20.53
CA LEU A 521 -6.15 -25.11 -20.90
C LEU A 521 -7.34 -25.99 -20.54
N THR A 522 -7.99 -25.69 -19.42
CA THR A 522 -9.35 -26.15 -19.19
C THR A 522 -10.16 -25.55 -20.34
N THR A 523 -11.01 -26.36 -20.97
CA THR A 523 -11.80 -25.93 -22.12
C THR A 523 -12.87 -24.95 -21.65
N SER A 524 -12.48 -23.70 -21.41
CA SER A 524 -13.41 -22.65 -21.02
C SER A 524 -14.40 -22.40 -22.17
N ARG A 525 -15.65 -22.10 -21.81
CA ARG A 525 -16.65 -21.69 -22.80
C ARG A 525 -16.21 -20.35 -23.43
N PRO A 526 -16.32 -20.19 -24.76
CA PRO A 526 -16.04 -18.91 -25.39
C PRO A 526 -17.03 -17.85 -24.89
N PRO A 527 -16.59 -16.59 -24.70
CA PRO A 527 -17.52 -15.49 -24.43
C PRO A 527 -18.47 -15.29 -25.62
N GLU A 528 -19.71 -14.94 -25.32
CA GLU A 528 -20.80 -14.75 -26.27
C GLU A 528 -21.21 -13.27 -26.31
N VAL A 529 -21.37 -12.72 -27.51
CA VAL A 529 -21.87 -11.35 -27.72
C VAL A 529 -23.39 -11.41 -27.72
N VAL A 530 -24.01 -10.71 -26.78
CA VAL A 530 -25.47 -10.75 -26.55
C VAL A 530 -26.18 -9.56 -27.18
N GLY A 531 -25.44 -8.50 -27.54
CA GLY A 531 -25.99 -7.26 -28.10
C GLY A 531 -26.36 -6.25 -27.01
N SER A 532 -27.39 -5.45 -27.21
CA SER A 532 -27.75 -4.36 -26.28
C SER A 532 -28.59 -4.80 -25.07
N GLU A 533 -29.06 -6.04 -25.05
CA GLU A 533 -29.96 -6.56 -24.01
C GLU A 533 -29.47 -7.93 -23.56
N PHE A 534 -29.28 -8.11 -22.26
CA PHE A 534 -28.90 -9.40 -21.65
C PHE A 534 -30.08 -9.94 -20.85
N GLU A 535 -30.61 -11.08 -21.27
CA GLU A 535 -31.71 -11.76 -20.59
C GLU A 535 -31.19 -12.62 -19.43
N LEU A 536 -31.73 -12.38 -18.25
CA LEU A 536 -31.54 -13.20 -17.06
C LEU A 536 -32.70 -14.21 -16.97
N PRO A 537 -32.44 -15.50 -17.23
CA PRO A 537 -33.50 -16.49 -17.22
C PRO A 537 -34.11 -16.64 -15.83
N TYR A 538 -35.38 -17.02 -15.79
CA TYR A 538 -36.06 -17.39 -14.55
C TYR A 538 -35.29 -18.51 -13.83
N ARG A 539 -35.10 -18.35 -12.51
CA ARG A 539 -34.26 -19.22 -11.66
C ARG A 539 -32.76 -19.23 -11.98
N SER A 540 -32.25 -18.19 -12.65
CA SER A 540 -30.81 -17.93 -12.65
C SER A 540 -30.30 -17.73 -11.22
N PRO A 541 -29.02 -18.04 -10.91
CA PRO A 541 -28.43 -17.73 -9.63
C PRO A 541 -28.56 -16.23 -9.31
N ASP A 542 -28.63 -15.88 -8.02
CA ASP A 542 -28.65 -14.49 -7.58
C ASP A 542 -27.57 -13.69 -8.33
N THR A 543 -27.93 -12.54 -8.87
CA THR A 543 -27.05 -11.79 -9.76
C THR A 543 -26.86 -10.38 -9.24
N TYR A 544 -25.60 -9.96 -9.16
CA TYR A 544 -25.26 -8.58 -8.82
C TYR A 544 -25.15 -7.77 -10.11
N VAL A 545 -25.89 -6.67 -10.20
CA VAL A 545 -25.98 -5.77 -11.35
C VAL A 545 -25.60 -4.36 -10.93
N ALA A 546 -24.83 -3.67 -11.77
CA ALA A 546 -24.52 -2.28 -11.52
C ALA A 546 -25.75 -1.37 -11.66
N LEU A 547 -26.00 -0.57 -10.62
CA LEU A 547 -27.17 0.30 -10.48
C LEU A 547 -27.35 1.37 -11.57
N ARG A 548 -26.32 1.62 -12.39
CA ARG A 548 -26.38 2.62 -13.48
C ARG A 548 -27.07 2.12 -14.75
N TYR A 549 -27.37 0.82 -14.83
CA TYR A 549 -27.98 0.20 -16.00
C TYR A 549 -29.47 -0.02 -15.77
N GLU A 550 -30.25 0.05 -16.86
CA GLU A 550 -31.69 -0.21 -16.81
C GLU A 550 -31.93 -1.70 -16.61
N ILE A 551 -32.71 -2.03 -15.58
CA ILE A 551 -33.15 -3.40 -15.30
C ILE A 551 -34.65 -3.43 -15.60
N ARG A 552 -35.06 -4.26 -16.57
CA ARG A 552 -36.46 -4.47 -16.91
C ARG A 552 -37.01 -5.69 -16.20
N ASN A 553 -38.29 -5.63 -15.88
CA ASN A 553 -39.06 -6.72 -15.25
C ASN A 553 -38.59 -7.18 -13.86
N ALA A 554 -37.65 -6.47 -13.22
CA ALA A 554 -37.25 -6.72 -11.84
C ALA A 554 -36.74 -5.46 -11.14
N VAL A 555 -36.80 -5.45 -9.80
CA VAL A 555 -36.25 -4.40 -8.95
C VAL A 555 -35.04 -4.96 -8.22
N ALA A 556 -33.89 -4.30 -8.31
CA ALA A 556 -32.68 -4.75 -7.65
C ALA A 556 -32.53 -4.16 -6.25
N ASN A 557 -32.24 -5.02 -5.27
CA ASN A 557 -31.98 -4.62 -3.89
C ASN A 557 -30.55 -4.11 -3.74
N VAL A 558 -30.35 -2.92 -3.16
CA VAL A 558 -29.00 -2.37 -2.98
C VAL A 558 -28.18 -3.28 -2.04
N SER A 559 -26.99 -3.67 -2.48
CA SER A 559 -26.14 -4.63 -1.77
C SER A 559 -24.64 -4.34 -1.92
N LEU A 560 -23.86 -4.85 -0.97
CA LEU A 560 -22.40 -4.84 -1.00
C LEU A 560 -21.91 -6.24 -1.36
N PRO A 561 -21.65 -6.56 -2.64
CA PRO A 561 -21.18 -7.88 -3.01
C PRO A 561 -19.83 -8.16 -2.32
N GLN A 562 -19.63 -9.36 -1.78
CA GLN A 562 -18.31 -9.86 -1.33
C GLN A 562 -17.41 -8.80 -0.64
N PRO A 563 -17.79 -8.26 0.54
CA PRO A 563 -17.12 -7.09 1.13
C PRO A 563 -15.61 -7.29 1.37
N GLY A 564 -15.16 -8.54 1.55
CA GLY A 564 -13.77 -8.89 1.82
C GLY A 564 -12.84 -8.99 0.60
N THR A 565 -13.34 -8.95 -0.64
CA THR A 565 -12.53 -9.19 -1.84
C THR A 565 -12.60 -8.05 -2.84
N GLY A 566 -11.49 -7.75 -3.53
CA GLY A 566 -11.46 -6.76 -4.61
C GLY A 566 -11.81 -5.32 -4.23
N LEU A 567 -11.83 -4.96 -2.93
CA LEU A 567 -12.41 -3.71 -2.41
C LEU A 567 -11.88 -2.46 -3.11
N LEU A 568 -10.55 -2.27 -3.17
CA LEU A 568 -9.95 -1.08 -3.79
C LEU A 568 -10.35 -0.93 -5.25
N GLY A 569 -10.27 -2.01 -6.04
CA GLY A 569 -10.65 -1.98 -7.45
C GLY A 569 -12.12 -1.59 -7.64
N ARG A 570 -13.01 -2.07 -6.76
CA ARG A 570 -14.44 -1.74 -6.81
C ARG A 570 -14.72 -0.31 -6.41
N VAL A 571 -14.03 0.21 -5.39
CA VAL A 571 -14.16 1.61 -4.99
C VAL A 571 -13.73 2.53 -6.13
N PHE A 572 -12.55 2.30 -6.72
CA PHE A 572 -12.05 3.14 -7.81
C PHE A 572 -12.86 3.02 -9.11
N SER A 573 -13.50 1.89 -9.37
CA SER A 573 -14.38 1.70 -10.53
C SER A 573 -15.84 2.11 -10.29
N GLY A 574 -16.19 2.57 -9.08
CA GLY A 574 -17.59 2.87 -8.71
C GLY A 574 -18.49 1.62 -8.67
N ARG A 575 -17.91 0.42 -8.49
CA ARG A 575 -18.61 -0.88 -8.40
C ARG A 575 -18.66 -1.44 -6.98
N TYR A 576 -18.55 -0.58 -5.97
CA TYR A 576 -18.61 -0.99 -4.57
C TYR A 576 -20.03 -1.35 -4.13
N VAL A 577 -21.02 -0.62 -4.63
CA VAL A 577 -22.44 -0.83 -4.36
C VAL A 577 -23.12 -1.30 -5.65
N LEU A 578 -23.80 -2.44 -5.59
CA LEU A 578 -24.51 -3.03 -6.73
C LEU A 578 -25.94 -3.41 -6.32
N GLY A 579 -26.84 -3.46 -7.29
CA GLY A 579 -28.15 -4.07 -7.10
C GLY A 579 -28.02 -5.60 -7.09
N ARG A 580 -28.72 -6.28 -6.20
CA ARG A 580 -28.86 -7.73 -6.15
C ARG A 580 -30.24 -8.08 -6.68
N LEU A 581 -30.26 -8.91 -7.71
CA LEU A 581 -31.45 -9.57 -8.21
C LEU A 581 -31.50 -10.96 -7.59
N ASP A 582 -32.47 -11.16 -6.70
CA ASP A 582 -32.66 -12.45 -6.05
C ASP A 582 -33.35 -13.42 -7.00
N SER A 583 -32.80 -14.62 -7.11
CA SER A 583 -33.29 -15.70 -7.99
C SER A 583 -34.77 -16.02 -7.77
N VAL A 584 -35.24 -15.85 -6.53
CA VAL A 584 -36.62 -16.13 -6.08
C VAL A 584 -37.58 -15.00 -6.47
N SER A 585 -37.10 -13.77 -6.64
CA SER A 585 -37.94 -12.61 -6.97
C SER A 585 -38.03 -12.34 -8.47
N LEU A 586 -37.30 -13.09 -9.30
CA LEU A 586 -37.37 -12.94 -10.75
C LEU A 586 -38.74 -13.43 -11.26
N PRO A 587 -39.40 -12.68 -12.16
CA PRO A 587 -40.65 -13.13 -12.75
C PRO A 587 -40.41 -14.33 -13.67
N VAL A 588 -41.49 -15.06 -14.02
CA VAL A 588 -41.41 -16.24 -14.90
C VAL A 588 -40.80 -15.92 -16.27
N GLY A 589 -40.98 -14.69 -16.76
CA GLY A 589 -40.36 -14.20 -18.00
C GLY A 589 -38.90 -13.76 -17.88
N GLY A 590 -38.29 -13.88 -16.70
CA GLY A 590 -36.94 -13.39 -16.45
C GLY A 590 -36.85 -11.87 -16.31
N ALA A 591 -35.64 -11.38 -16.08
CA ALA A 591 -35.33 -9.95 -16.11
C ALA A 591 -34.41 -9.66 -17.29
N SER A 592 -34.32 -8.42 -17.74
CA SER A 592 -33.33 -8.05 -18.74
C SER A 592 -32.52 -6.82 -18.30
N ILE A 593 -31.25 -6.82 -18.67
CA ILE A 593 -30.34 -5.70 -18.45
C ILE A 593 -30.13 -5.04 -19.80
N VAL A 594 -30.49 -3.77 -19.92
CA VAL A 594 -30.45 -3.04 -21.19
C VAL A 594 -29.37 -1.96 -21.16
N VAL A 595 -28.65 -1.85 -22.28
CA VAL A 595 -27.68 -0.78 -22.53
C VAL A 595 -28.02 -0.05 -23.83
N ASN A 596 -27.66 1.22 -23.89
CA ASN A 596 -27.92 2.04 -25.07
C ASN A 596 -26.89 1.74 -26.17
N ALA A 597 -27.35 1.60 -27.41
CA ALA A 597 -26.48 1.55 -28.58
C ALA A 597 -25.59 2.82 -28.65
N PRO A 598 -24.32 2.74 -29.09
CA PRO A 598 -23.67 1.60 -29.77
C PRO A 598 -23.00 0.58 -28.84
N SER A 599 -23.26 0.63 -27.53
CA SER A 599 -22.64 -0.30 -26.58
C SER A 599 -23.27 -1.69 -26.64
N GLU A 600 -22.45 -2.72 -26.47
CA GLU A 600 -22.88 -4.12 -26.45
C GLU A 600 -22.51 -4.81 -25.14
N LEU A 601 -23.25 -5.86 -24.84
CA LEU A 601 -23.05 -6.74 -23.70
C LEU A 601 -22.41 -8.04 -24.18
N VAL A 602 -21.41 -8.47 -23.44
CA VAL A 602 -20.72 -9.75 -23.65
C VAL A 602 -20.87 -10.58 -22.40
N SER A 603 -21.45 -11.77 -22.54
CA SER A 603 -21.56 -12.75 -21.46
C SER A 603 -20.42 -13.75 -21.52
N TRP A 604 -19.82 -14.05 -20.38
CA TRP A 604 -18.81 -15.08 -20.22
C TRP A 604 -19.22 -16.01 -19.09
N GLU A 605 -19.60 -17.23 -19.44
CA GLU A 605 -19.86 -18.30 -18.48
C GLU A 605 -18.55 -18.94 -18.02
N LEU A 606 -18.33 -18.94 -16.71
CA LEU A 606 -17.16 -19.53 -16.08
C LEU A 606 -17.51 -20.87 -15.43
N GLY A 607 -16.71 -21.88 -15.72
CA GLY A 607 -16.69 -23.16 -15.02
C GLY A 607 -16.11 -23.07 -13.61
N VAL A 608 -16.19 -24.16 -12.86
CA VAL A 608 -15.65 -24.23 -11.49
C VAL A 608 -14.13 -24.07 -11.53
N GLY A 609 -13.62 -23.04 -10.87
CA GLY A 609 -12.18 -22.76 -10.78
C GLY A 609 -11.57 -22.11 -12.02
N GLU A 610 -12.37 -21.85 -13.06
CA GLU A 610 -11.94 -21.03 -14.19
C GLU A 610 -11.69 -19.60 -13.73
N GLU A 611 -10.60 -19.01 -14.21
CA GLU A 611 -10.19 -17.66 -13.85
C GLU A 611 -10.01 -16.84 -15.13
N ILE A 612 -10.67 -15.68 -15.18
CA ILE A 612 -10.46 -14.69 -16.23
C ILE A 612 -10.06 -13.35 -15.61
N ILE A 613 -9.26 -12.58 -16.34
CA ILE A 613 -9.01 -11.17 -16.04
C ILE A 613 -10.14 -10.34 -16.61
N VAL A 614 -10.65 -9.39 -15.81
CA VAL A 614 -11.74 -8.49 -16.17
C VAL A 614 -11.40 -7.06 -15.78
N ARG A 615 -11.98 -6.08 -16.48
CA ARG A 615 -11.98 -4.68 -16.04
C ARG A 615 -13.25 -4.39 -15.26
N TYR A 616 -13.14 -4.01 -13.99
CA TYR A 616 -14.33 -3.69 -13.18
C TYR A 616 -15.13 -2.50 -13.71
N GLU A 617 -14.50 -1.54 -14.37
CA GLU A 617 -15.19 -0.41 -15.02
C GLU A 617 -16.22 -0.90 -16.06
N ASP A 618 -15.89 -1.99 -16.74
CA ASP A 618 -16.69 -2.61 -17.79
C ASP A 618 -17.62 -3.71 -17.25
N LEU A 619 -17.53 -4.06 -15.96
CA LEU A 619 -18.38 -5.09 -15.35
C LEU A 619 -19.82 -4.58 -15.17
N VAL A 620 -20.77 -5.21 -15.85
CA VAL A 620 -22.21 -4.87 -15.81
C VAL A 620 -22.92 -5.70 -14.75
N ALA A 621 -22.76 -7.03 -14.84
CA ALA A 621 -23.37 -7.96 -13.91
C ALA A 621 -22.48 -9.19 -13.68
N PHE A 622 -22.68 -9.88 -12.56
CA PHE A 622 -22.09 -11.19 -12.32
C PHE A 622 -22.95 -12.02 -11.36
N SER A 623 -22.97 -13.34 -11.57
CA SER A 623 -23.64 -14.27 -10.66
C SER A 623 -22.97 -14.27 -9.29
N ALA A 624 -23.75 -14.45 -8.22
CA ALA A 624 -23.28 -14.45 -6.84
C ALA A 624 -22.26 -15.56 -6.54
N THR A 625 -22.25 -16.62 -7.36
CA THR A 625 -21.30 -17.72 -7.34
C THR A 625 -19.91 -17.34 -7.84
N VAL A 626 -19.80 -16.29 -8.67
CA VAL A 626 -18.52 -15.80 -9.21
C VAL A 626 -17.79 -15.00 -8.13
N ARG A 627 -16.58 -15.43 -7.77
CA ARG A 627 -15.74 -14.71 -6.81
C ARG A 627 -14.86 -13.68 -7.52
N LEU A 628 -15.01 -12.41 -7.15
CA LEU A 628 -14.13 -11.34 -7.62
C LEU A 628 -12.87 -11.28 -6.75
N ALA A 629 -11.70 -11.11 -7.36
CA ALA A 629 -10.42 -11.04 -6.67
C ALA A 629 -9.43 -10.10 -7.38
N THR A 630 -8.36 -9.74 -6.68
CA THR A 630 -7.26 -8.96 -7.23
C THR A 630 -6.02 -9.84 -7.35
N GLU A 631 -5.40 -9.86 -8.53
CA GLU A 631 -4.14 -10.53 -8.81
C GLU A 631 -3.04 -9.48 -8.98
N ILE A 632 -2.04 -9.52 -8.10
CA ILE A 632 -0.84 -8.68 -8.22
C ILE A 632 0.23 -9.53 -8.88
N ASN A 633 0.66 -9.14 -10.08
CA ASN A 633 1.67 -9.84 -10.85
C ASN A 633 2.73 -8.84 -11.33
N LEU A 634 3.97 -8.99 -10.83
CA LEU A 634 5.12 -8.17 -11.22
C LEU A 634 5.95 -8.82 -12.34
N SER A 635 5.42 -9.80 -13.06
CA SER A 635 6.15 -10.44 -14.15
C SER A 635 6.36 -9.49 -15.34
N ILE A 636 7.43 -9.71 -16.12
CA ILE A 636 7.71 -8.96 -17.35
C ILE A 636 6.53 -9.10 -18.32
N GLN A 637 5.88 -10.27 -18.36
CA GLN A 637 4.65 -10.50 -19.12
C GLN A 637 3.53 -9.58 -18.66
N ALA A 638 3.33 -9.43 -17.35
CA ALA A 638 2.31 -8.54 -16.80
C ALA A 638 2.58 -7.06 -17.11
N THR A 639 3.86 -6.66 -17.15
CA THR A 639 4.23 -5.26 -17.44
C THR A 639 3.83 -4.81 -18.84
N LEU A 640 3.67 -5.75 -19.78
CA LEU A 640 3.10 -5.49 -21.11
C LEU A 640 1.77 -4.78 -21.03
N PHE A 641 0.98 -5.01 -19.98
CA PHE A 641 -0.33 -4.38 -19.81
C PHE A 641 -0.27 -3.01 -19.10
N GLY A 642 0.93 -2.51 -18.80
CA GLY A 642 1.13 -1.23 -18.11
C GLY A 642 0.68 -1.21 -16.65
N ARG A 643 0.21 -2.35 -16.12
CA ARG A 643 -0.34 -2.52 -14.77
C ARG A 643 0.22 -3.76 -14.11
N PHE A 644 0.36 -3.69 -12.79
CA PHE A 644 0.74 -4.82 -11.93
C PHE A 644 -0.45 -5.42 -11.20
N ILE A 645 -1.55 -4.67 -11.13
CA ILE A 645 -2.76 -5.04 -10.42
C ILE A 645 -3.80 -5.37 -11.48
N PHE A 646 -4.23 -6.62 -11.49
CA PHE A 646 -5.29 -7.12 -12.35
C PHE A 646 -6.49 -7.48 -11.48
N HIS A 647 -7.68 -7.29 -12.02
CA HIS A 647 -8.90 -7.79 -11.39
C HIS A 647 -9.27 -9.08 -12.10
N LYS A 648 -9.57 -10.10 -11.33
CA LYS A 648 -9.97 -11.39 -11.86
C LYS A 648 -11.31 -11.82 -11.30
N ALA A 649 -11.98 -12.63 -12.08
CA ALA A 649 -13.19 -13.29 -11.65
C ALA A 649 -12.98 -14.80 -11.73
N ILE A 650 -13.50 -15.49 -10.73
CA ILE A 650 -13.27 -16.92 -10.49
C ILE A 650 -14.63 -17.60 -10.46
N GLY A 651 -14.86 -18.54 -11.37
CA GLY A 651 -16.12 -19.25 -11.48
C GLY A 651 -16.38 -20.24 -10.32
N PRO A 652 -17.58 -20.83 -10.29
CA PRO A 652 -18.53 -20.90 -11.40
C PRO A 652 -19.50 -19.70 -11.50
N GLY A 653 -20.09 -19.50 -12.68
CA GLY A 653 -21.19 -18.56 -12.91
C GLY A 653 -20.94 -17.61 -14.09
N THR A 654 -21.87 -16.71 -14.34
CA THR A 654 -21.84 -15.84 -15.53
C THR A 654 -21.36 -14.45 -15.16
N ILE A 655 -20.58 -13.86 -16.06
CA ILE A 655 -20.13 -12.47 -15.98
C ILE A 655 -20.59 -11.75 -17.23
N VAL A 656 -21.18 -10.56 -17.05
CA VAL A 656 -21.63 -9.71 -18.15
C VAL A 656 -20.80 -8.44 -18.15
N MET A 657 -20.26 -8.08 -19.31
CA MET A 657 -19.37 -6.95 -19.50
C MET A 657 -19.88 -6.03 -20.59
N LEU A 658 -19.53 -4.75 -20.50
CA LEU A 658 -19.85 -3.71 -21.46
C LEU A 658 -18.68 -3.47 -22.44
N THR A 659 -18.97 -3.44 -23.72
CA THR A 659 -18.12 -2.82 -24.74
C THR A 659 -18.69 -1.47 -25.15
N ALA A 660 -17.83 -0.48 -25.42
CA ALA A 660 -18.29 0.85 -25.78
C ALA A 660 -18.79 0.91 -27.24
N GLY A 661 -18.16 0.13 -28.13
CA GLY A 661 -18.66 -0.18 -29.47
C GLY A 661 -18.93 -1.68 -29.64
N GLU A 662 -18.80 -2.15 -30.88
CA GLU A 662 -18.97 -3.55 -31.26
C GLU A 662 -17.98 -4.46 -30.52
N ALA A 663 -18.49 -5.55 -29.98
CA ALA A 663 -17.73 -6.55 -29.27
C ALA A 663 -17.13 -7.57 -30.24
N VAL A 664 -15.85 -7.88 -30.06
CA VAL A 664 -15.18 -9.00 -30.75
C VAL A 664 -14.78 -10.01 -29.69
N ALA A 665 -15.39 -11.20 -29.71
CA ALA A 665 -15.32 -12.17 -28.61
C ALA A 665 -14.85 -13.55 -29.09
N GLY A 666 -14.15 -14.28 -28.21
CA GLY A 666 -13.87 -15.69 -28.38
C GLY A 666 -12.80 -16.02 -29.43
N ARG A 667 -13.10 -16.98 -30.31
CA ARG A 667 -12.13 -17.58 -31.26
C ARG A 667 -12.18 -16.98 -32.66
N GLU A 668 -12.99 -15.95 -32.89
CA GLU A 668 -13.18 -15.34 -34.21
C GLU A 668 -11.85 -14.93 -34.86
N ARG A 669 -11.81 -15.00 -36.19
CA ARG A 669 -10.63 -14.61 -36.99
C ARG A 669 -10.27 -13.15 -36.77
N ASP A 670 -11.27 -12.30 -36.56
CA ASP A 670 -11.11 -10.86 -36.32
C ASP A 670 -10.51 -10.57 -34.94
N ALA A 671 -10.67 -11.49 -33.99
CA ALA A 671 -9.98 -11.44 -32.71
C ALA A 671 -8.46 -11.74 -32.84
N ALA A 672 -8.01 -12.31 -33.96
CA ALA A 672 -6.59 -12.56 -34.24
C ALA A 672 -5.87 -11.31 -34.78
N GLU A 673 -6.61 -10.27 -35.16
CA GLU A 673 -6.03 -9.00 -35.58
C GLU A 673 -5.31 -8.31 -34.41
N SER A 674 -4.28 -7.56 -34.77
CA SER A 674 -3.51 -6.77 -33.81
C SER A 674 -4.30 -5.54 -33.39
N ARG A 675 -4.62 -5.44 -32.09
CA ARG A 675 -5.45 -4.35 -31.54
C ARG A 675 -4.73 -3.65 -30.39
N ARG A 676 -5.13 -2.42 -30.08
CA ARG A 676 -4.55 -1.69 -28.94
C ARG A 676 -4.84 -2.43 -27.65
N PHE A 677 -3.89 -2.49 -26.72
CA PHE A 677 -4.16 -3.10 -25.41
C PHE A 677 -5.38 -2.45 -24.68
N THR A 678 -5.66 -1.17 -24.92
CA THR A 678 -6.82 -0.50 -24.31
C THR A 678 -8.17 -1.09 -24.73
N SER A 679 -8.27 -1.76 -25.88
CA SER A 679 -9.50 -2.48 -26.30
C SER A 679 -9.71 -3.79 -25.56
N LEU A 680 -8.70 -4.35 -24.89
CA LEU A 680 -8.79 -5.65 -24.22
C LEU A 680 -9.60 -5.54 -22.92
N LYS A 681 -10.86 -6.00 -22.94
CA LYS A 681 -11.80 -5.89 -21.81
C LYS A 681 -11.65 -7.04 -20.82
N ALA A 682 -11.58 -8.26 -21.33
CA ALA A 682 -11.37 -9.46 -20.54
C ALA A 682 -10.61 -10.53 -21.33
N TRP A 683 -9.93 -11.43 -20.61
CA TRP A 683 -9.18 -12.54 -21.21
C TRP A 683 -8.89 -13.63 -20.18
N GLU A 684 -8.61 -14.84 -20.64
CA GLU A 684 -8.17 -15.93 -19.77
C GLU A 684 -6.77 -15.69 -19.20
N LEU A 685 -6.50 -16.10 -17.96
CA LEU A 685 -5.15 -15.99 -17.38
C LEU A 685 -4.02 -16.59 -18.24
N PRO A 686 -4.19 -17.77 -18.88
CA PRO A 686 -3.17 -18.33 -19.77
C PRO A 686 -3.10 -17.67 -21.16
N ALA A 687 -3.99 -16.74 -21.53
CA ALA A 687 -3.97 -16.14 -22.86
C ALA A 687 -2.60 -15.52 -23.19
N GLY A 688 -2.07 -15.87 -24.36
CA GLY A 688 -0.78 -15.40 -24.83
C GLY A 688 -0.89 -14.20 -25.76
N PHE A 689 0.03 -13.26 -25.63
CA PHE A 689 0.07 -12.04 -26.44
C PHE A 689 1.46 -11.80 -27.01
N GLN A 690 1.49 -11.38 -28.28
CA GLN A 690 2.64 -10.77 -28.93
C GLN A 690 2.41 -9.27 -29.11
N ILE A 691 3.49 -8.52 -29.25
CA ILE A 691 3.47 -7.06 -29.28
C ILE A 691 3.91 -6.57 -30.66
N GLN A 692 3.05 -5.79 -31.28
CA GLN A 692 3.42 -4.96 -32.42
C GLN A 692 3.71 -3.55 -31.92
N SER A 693 4.99 -3.19 -31.88
CA SER A 693 5.43 -1.86 -31.47
C SER A 693 6.61 -1.37 -32.30
N ASN A 694 6.67 -0.05 -32.51
CA ASN A 694 7.84 0.58 -33.09
C ASN A 694 8.94 0.71 -32.03
N LEU A 695 10.02 -0.06 -32.17
CA LEU A 695 11.14 -0.14 -31.22
C LEU A 695 12.18 0.97 -31.36
N ASN A 696 11.79 2.13 -31.89
CA ASN A 696 12.57 3.36 -31.81
C ASN A 696 12.16 4.14 -30.57
N TRP A 697 13.04 5.00 -30.03
CA TRP A 697 12.72 5.75 -28.80
C TRP A 697 11.40 6.53 -28.93
N ARG A 698 11.14 7.19 -30.08
CA ARG A 698 9.86 7.87 -30.33
C ARG A 698 8.67 6.92 -30.28
N GLY A 699 8.79 5.73 -30.89
CA GLY A 699 7.73 4.73 -30.89
C GLY A 699 7.46 4.15 -29.50
N VAL A 700 8.52 3.96 -28.71
CA VAL A 700 8.41 3.44 -27.35
C VAL A 700 7.74 4.45 -26.40
N TYR A 701 8.13 5.73 -26.47
CA TYR A 701 7.63 6.78 -25.56
C TYR A 701 6.34 7.46 -26.01
N LEU A 702 6.17 7.69 -27.30
CA LEU A 702 5.07 8.51 -27.83
C LEU A 702 3.98 7.67 -28.49
N ALA A 703 4.32 6.56 -29.13
CA ALA A 703 3.34 5.72 -29.81
C ALA A 703 2.73 4.65 -28.89
N PRO A 704 1.45 4.31 -29.09
CA PRO A 704 0.86 3.12 -28.48
C PRO A 704 1.45 1.86 -29.14
N TYR A 705 1.28 0.72 -28.48
CA TYR A 705 1.59 -0.59 -29.05
C TYR A 705 0.28 -1.36 -29.21
N ASN A 706 0.28 -2.24 -30.20
CA ASN A 706 -0.80 -3.18 -30.40
C ASN A 706 -0.38 -4.55 -29.89
N ILE A 707 -1.36 -5.35 -29.52
CA ILE A 707 -1.21 -6.72 -29.05
C ILE A 707 -1.92 -7.64 -30.05
N ARG A 708 -1.25 -8.74 -30.37
CA ARG A 708 -1.82 -9.84 -31.16
C ARG A 708 -1.97 -11.06 -30.25
N LYS A 709 -3.14 -11.69 -30.27
CA LYS A 709 -3.38 -12.88 -29.43
C LYS A 709 -2.72 -14.13 -30.04
N HIS A 710 -2.40 -15.09 -29.19
CA HIS A 710 -2.03 -16.45 -29.58
C HIS A 710 -3.27 -17.23 -30.05
N GLU A 711 -3.08 -18.15 -31.00
CA GLU A 711 -4.14 -19.03 -31.49
C GLU A 711 -4.77 -19.82 -30.34
N GLY A 712 -6.10 -19.89 -30.30
CA GLY A 712 -6.83 -20.59 -29.24
C GLY A 712 -7.03 -19.84 -27.92
N SER A 713 -6.40 -18.67 -27.72
CA SER A 713 -6.67 -17.84 -26.53
C SER A 713 -8.07 -17.21 -26.61
N LEU A 714 -8.83 -17.26 -25.51
CA LEU A 714 -10.13 -16.58 -25.40
C LEU A 714 -9.99 -15.21 -24.76
N LEU A 715 -10.66 -14.22 -25.36
CA LEU A 715 -10.66 -12.84 -24.92
C LEU A 715 -11.90 -12.09 -25.42
N VAL A 716 -12.05 -10.85 -24.93
CA VAL A 716 -13.06 -9.89 -25.35
C VAL A 716 -12.37 -8.57 -25.70
N TYR A 717 -12.54 -8.13 -26.94
CA TYR A 717 -12.11 -6.83 -27.43
C TYR A 717 -13.30 -5.89 -27.65
N ASP A 718 -13.04 -4.61 -27.49
CA ASP A 718 -13.93 -3.49 -27.85
C ASP A 718 -13.41 -2.82 -29.12
N THR A 719 -14.21 -2.72 -30.18
CA THR A 719 -13.82 -2.06 -31.44
C THR A 719 -13.87 -0.53 -31.33
N GLY A 720 -14.62 0.00 -30.36
CA GLY A 720 -14.81 1.43 -30.13
C GLY A 720 -14.15 1.94 -28.85
N PRO A 721 -12.89 1.58 -28.52
CA PRO A 721 -12.28 2.09 -27.30
C PRO A 721 -12.20 3.61 -27.42
N LYS A 722 -12.67 4.32 -26.39
CA LYS A 722 -12.53 5.78 -26.34
C LYS A 722 -11.07 6.15 -26.63
N ASN A 723 -10.82 6.73 -27.80
CA ASN A 723 -9.52 7.29 -28.17
C ASN A 723 -9.31 8.57 -27.37
N SER A 724 -9.14 8.45 -26.06
CA SER A 724 -8.74 9.60 -25.27
C SER A 724 -7.38 10.05 -25.78
N LYS A 725 -7.21 11.35 -25.99
CA LYS A 725 -5.96 11.99 -26.45
C LYS A 725 -4.75 11.56 -25.62
N TRP A 726 -4.98 11.11 -24.38
CA TRP A 726 -3.98 10.68 -23.42
C TRP A 726 -3.71 9.17 -23.44
N SER A 727 -4.72 8.32 -23.68
CA SER A 727 -4.53 6.87 -23.82
C SER A 727 -3.80 6.48 -25.10
N SER A 728 -3.71 7.40 -26.06
CA SER A 728 -2.92 7.22 -27.29
C SER A 728 -1.43 7.50 -27.11
N ILE A 729 -1.00 8.08 -25.99
CA ILE A 729 0.40 8.43 -25.79
C ILE A 729 1.11 7.29 -25.04
N GLY A 730 2.25 6.84 -25.56
CA GLY A 730 3.00 5.66 -25.10
C GLY A 730 3.50 5.70 -23.65
N LEU A 731 4.76 5.35 -23.39
CA LEU A 731 5.31 5.37 -22.03
C LEU A 731 5.26 6.76 -21.36
N ILE A 732 5.16 7.84 -22.12
CA ILE A 732 5.08 9.19 -21.57
C ILE A 732 3.82 9.38 -20.69
N SER A 733 2.76 8.60 -20.93
CA SER A 733 1.58 8.59 -20.05
C SER A 733 1.94 8.17 -18.60
N SER A 734 2.98 7.36 -18.44
CA SER A 734 3.51 6.97 -17.13
C SER A 734 4.30 8.09 -16.44
N ILE A 735 4.82 9.08 -17.19
CA ILE A 735 5.48 10.26 -16.61
C ILE A 735 4.47 11.09 -15.83
N ARG A 736 3.21 11.19 -16.29
CA ARG A 736 2.16 11.86 -15.50
C ARG A 736 1.99 11.20 -14.14
N THR A 737 2.00 9.87 -14.08
CA THR A 737 1.92 9.13 -12.82
C THR A 737 3.13 9.39 -11.92
N PHE A 738 4.29 9.70 -12.51
CA PHE A 738 5.50 10.07 -11.78
C PHE A 738 5.45 11.52 -11.25
N LEU A 739 5.02 12.48 -12.08
CA LEU A 739 4.99 13.91 -11.72
C LEU A 739 3.81 14.28 -10.82
N LEU A 740 2.73 13.50 -10.85
CA LEU A 740 1.54 13.67 -10.03
C LEU A 740 1.26 12.35 -9.28
N PRO A 741 2.02 12.04 -8.22
CA PRO A 741 1.70 10.91 -7.36
C PRO A 741 0.38 11.10 -6.57
N PHE A 742 -0.21 12.30 -6.62
CA PHE A 742 -1.42 12.71 -5.92
C PHE A 742 -2.43 13.36 -6.86
#